data_AF-A0ABD1M0E5-F1
#
_entry.id   AF-A0ABD1M0E5-F1
#
_cell.length_a   1.000
_cell.length_b   1.000
_cell.length_c   1.000
_cell.angle_alpha   90.00
_cell.angle_beta   90.00
_cell.angle_gamma   90.00
#
_symmetry.space_group_name_H-M   'P 1'
#
loop_
_entity.id
_entity.type
_entity.pdbx_description
1 polymer ?
#
loop_
_entity_poly.entity_id
_entity_poly.type
_entity_poly.pdbx_seq_one_letter_code
_entity_poly.pdbx_strand_id
1 'polypeptide(L)'
;MRRLRKVSLCEVSLCGVAEMSFVRGVTNGIRVDPLTQYGVVRGRTKQKLVGLWQLGHTGKRGIQNMRAGKAFKEQSEKRVAKAMSSKESCRAELRVAIRQLTDRCLYSASKWAAEQLVGIEQDPAKFTPSNTRFQRGSSSIRRKYRTHETSVTPIAGVSYVATPVMEEDEIVDGDFYLLAKSYFDCREYRRAAHVLRDQKGSKSVFLRCYALYLAGEKRKEEEMIELEGPLGKSDAVNHELVTLERELSTLHKNGTVDPFVLYIYGVVLKQKGRENLARTVLVESVNSYPWNWSAWTELQSLCKKVDILSSLNLNSHWMKDFFLASVYQELRMHSDSYQNVNIYKEPLAQIAKAQYSLREFDQVEAIFEELLRNDPYRVEDMDMYSNVLYAKECFSSLSYLAHRVFMTDKYRPESCCIIGNYYSLKGQHEKSVVYFRRALKLDKNCLTAWTLMGHEFVEMKNTPAAVDAYRRAVDIDPCDYRAWYGLGQAYEMMAMPFYALHYFKKSAFLQPNDSRLWIAMAQCYETDQLHMLDEAIKCYRRAANCNDREAIALHQLAKLHSELGNPEEAAFYYKKDLERMESEEREEPKMVEALLYLAKYYRAQKKFEDAEVYCTRLLDYTGPERETAKSLLRGMRSAQSGFPSMDVEHFPP
;
A
#
# COMPACT_ATOMS: atom_id res chain seq x y z
N MET A 1 2.33 25.17 20.37
CA MET A 1 1.36 25.32 19.25
C MET A 1 1.96 25.34 17.84
N ARG A 2 3.06 26.07 17.52
CA ARG A 2 3.71 26.00 16.18
C ARG A 2 4.48 24.69 15.89
N ARG A 3 4.99 24.00 16.93
CA ARG A 3 5.52 22.62 16.82
C ARG A 3 4.41 21.59 16.61
N LEU A 4 3.28 21.70 17.32
CA LEU A 4 2.15 20.75 17.21
C LEU A 4 1.45 20.75 15.84
N ARG A 5 1.34 21.90 15.15
CA ARG A 5 0.84 21.94 13.76
C ARG A 5 1.84 21.44 12.73
N LYS A 6 3.15 21.60 12.98
CA LYS A 6 4.20 21.01 12.14
C LYS A 6 4.32 19.50 12.37
N VAL A 7 4.10 19.03 13.59
CA VAL A 7 4.05 17.62 13.95
C VAL A 7 2.79 16.97 13.35
N SER A 8 1.63 17.61 13.31
CA SER A 8 0.44 17.07 12.60
C SER A 8 0.54 17.08 11.06
N LEU A 9 1.46 17.85 10.49
CA LEU A 9 1.72 17.88 9.04
C LEU A 9 2.93 17.00 8.64
N CYS A 10 3.92 16.87 9.54
CA CYS A 10 5.07 15.97 9.41
C CYS A 10 4.78 14.53 9.85
N GLU A 11 3.86 14.23 10.78
CA GLU A 11 3.64 12.84 11.26
C GLU A 11 2.65 12.04 10.39
N VAL A 12 1.87 12.74 9.54
CA VAL A 12 1.19 12.15 8.37
C VAL A 12 2.24 11.54 7.42
N SER A 13 3.47 12.01 7.54
CA SER A 13 4.71 11.44 7.05
C SER A 13 5.69 11.09 8.19
N LEU A 14 5.31 10.20 9.13
CA LEU A 14 6.20 9.23 9.85
C LEU A 14 7.30 9.84 10.78
N CYS A 15 7.65 9.08 11.83
CA CYS A 15 9.01 8.75 12.34
C CYS A 15 8.88 7.98 13.70
N GLY A 16 9.81 7.05 13.96
CA GLY A 16 9.91 6.15 15.14
C GLY A 16 10.78 6.73 16.28
N VAL A 17 11.29 6.02 17.30
CA VAL A 17 11.73 4.62 17.52
C VAL A 17 12.01 4.42 19.03
N ALA A 18 11.77 3.23 19.63
CA ALA A 18 12.73 2.47 20.49
C ALA A 18 12.10 1.22 21.16
N GLU A 19 12.83 0.11 21.03
CA GLU A 19 12.94 -1.13 21.83
C GLU A 19 11.72 -2.02 22.24
N MET A 20 11.84 -3.29 21.80
CA MET A 20 11.88 -4.52 22.63
C MET A 20 10.89 -5.67 22.30
N SER A 21 11.53 -6.80 21.98
CA SER A 21 11.20 -8.20 22.30
C SER A 21 9.83 -8.82 21.90
N PHE A 22 9.95 -9.78 20.99
CA PHE A 22 9.04 -10.91 20.77
C PHE A 22 8.43 -11.48 22.07
N VAL A 23 7.12 -11.34 22.26
CA VAL A 23 6.29 -12.36 22.93
C VAL A 23 4.98 -12.52 22.17
N ARG A 24 4.79 -13.71 21.58
CA ARG A 24 3.53 -14.13 20.94
C ARG A 24 2.44 -14.29 22.00
N GLY A 25 1.43 -13.43 21.98
CA GLY A 25 0.20 -13.55 22.76
C GLY A 25 -1.01 -13.82 21.86
N VAL A 26 -1.51 -15.05 21.88
CA VAL A 26 -2.75 -15.49 21.23
C VAL A 26 -3.94 -14.92 22.00
N THR A 27 -4.82 -14.13 21.38
CA THR A 27 -6.22 -13.99 21.86
C THR A 27 -7.22 -13.98 20.70
N ASN A 28 -8.13 -14.94 20.76
CA ASN A 28 -9.23 -15.15 19.83
C ASN A 28 -10.30 -14.09 20.01
N GLY A 29 -10.81 -13.56 18.90
CA GLY A 29 -12.06 -12.82 18.86
C GLY A 29 -13.26 -13.73 19.13
N ILE A 30 -14.18 -13.26 19.98
CA ILE A 30 -15.54 -13.75 20.05
C ILE A 30 -16.44 -12.61 19.56
N ARG A 31 -17.08 -12.85 18.40
CA ARG A 31 -18.22 -12.07 17.92
C ARG A 31 -19.39 -12.26 18.89
N VAL A 32 -20.00 -11.16 19.28
CA VAL A 32 -21.32 -11.10 19.91
C VAL A 32 -22.27 -10.56 18.86
N ASP A 33 -23.35 -11.28 18.59
CA ASP A 33 -24.57 -10.76 17.98
C ASP A 33 -25.80 -11.28 18.77
N PRO A 34 -26.94 -10.58 18.72
CA PRO A 34 -27.80 -10.37 19.89
C PRO A 34 -29.08 -11.21 19.93
N LEU A 35 -29.56 -11.41 21.16
CA LEU A 35 -30.97 -11.49 21.64
C LEU A 35 -32.03 -12.15 20.74
N THR A 36 -32.60 -13.27 21.19
CA THR A 36 -34.07 -13.48 21.20
C THR A 36 -34.53 -14.61 22.15
N GLN A 37 -35.34 -14.22 23.14
CA GLN A 37 -36.54 -14.86 23.70
C GLN A 37 -36.53 -16.30 24.30
N TYR A 38 -36.90 -16.32 25.60
CA TYR A 38 -37.86 -17.19 26.31
C TYR A 38 -37.95 -18.70 26.00
N GLY A 39 -37.80 -19.53 27.04
CA GLY A 39 -38.27 -20.92 27.03
C GLY A 39 -37.81 -21.75 28.22
N VAL A 40 -38.53 -21.67 29.34
CA VAL A 40 -38.37 -22.50 30.55
C VAL A 40 -38.85 -23.94 30.27
N VAL A 41 -38.02 -24.97 30.50
CA VAL A 41 -38.49 -26.32 30.92
C VAL A 41 -37.46 -27.00 31.85
N ARG A 42 -37.98 -27.50 32.98
CA ARG A 42 -37.32 -28.24 34.07
C ARG A 42 -36.82 -29.64 33.66
N GLY A 43 -35.77 -30.14 34.34
CA GLY A 43 -35.42 -31.57 34.38
C GLY A 43 -34.33 -31.87 35.43
N ARG A 44 -34.61 -32.80 36.34
CA ARG A 44 -33.99 -33.02 37.66
C ARG A 44 -32.77 -33.96 37.68
N THR A 45 -31.86 -33.71 38.65
CA THR A 45 -31.07 -34.67 39.50
C THR A 45 -30.01 -35.57 38.80
N LYS A 46 -28.78 -35.82 39.29
CA LYS A 46 -28.28 -36.16 40.64
C LYS A 46 -26.77 -35.82 40.82
N GLN A 47 -26.36 -35.66 42.07
CA GLN A 47 -25.00 -35.43 42.59
C GLN A 47 -24.07 -36.66 42.45
N LYS A 48 -22.76 -36.48 42.24
CA LYS A 48 -21.67 -36.58 43.25
C LYS A 48 -20.27 -36.69 42.60
N LEU A 49 -19.32 -36.08 43.30
CA LEU A 49 -17.86 -36.08 43.25
C LEU A 49 -17.16 -37.14 42.38
N VAL A 50 -16.08 -36.74 41.69
CA VAL A 50 -14.68 -37.09 42.04
C VAL A 50 -13.74 -36.22 41.18
N GLY A 51 -12.85 -35.50 41.85
CA GLY A 51 -11.75 -34.76 41.23
C GLY A 51 -10.65 -35.69 40.74
N LEU A 52 -9.69 -35.11 40.01
CA LEU A 52 -8.57 -35.73 39.29
C LEU A 52 -8.96 -36.33 37.94
N TRP A 53 -8.79 -35.53 36.87
CA TRP A 53 -8.22 -35.94 35.57
C TRP A 53 -8.40 -34.82 34.52
N GLN A 54 -7.78 -33.65 34.72
CA GLN A 54 -7.69 -32.60 33.70
C GLN A 54 -6.28 -32.00 33.64
N LEU A 55 -5.31 -32.83 33.28
CA LEU A 55 -3.96 -32.40 32.84
C LEU A 55 -3.55 -33.07 31.51
N GLY A 56 -4.48 -33.69 30.77
CA GLY A 56 -4.17 -34.47 29.57
C GLY A 56 -4.60 -33.89 28.21
N HIS A 57 -5.31 -32.75 28.16
CA HIS A 57 -5.96 -32.28 26.93
C HIS A 57 -5.42 -30.98 26.32
N THR A 58 -4.50 -30.27 26.98
CA THR A 58 -3.83 -29.07 26.42
C THR A 58 -2.71 -29.43 25.41
N GLY A 59 -2.14 -30.64 25.50
CA GLY A 59 -1.13 -31.13 24.55
C GLY A 59 -1.69 -31.44 23.15
N LYS A 60 -2.93 -31.92 23.02
CA LYS A 60 -3.49 -32.34 21.71
C LYS A 60 -3.86 -31.16 20.80
N ARG A 61 -4.27 -30.00 21.34
CA ARG A 61 -4.54 -28.78 20.55
C ARG A 61 -3.24 -28.08 20.10
N GLY A 62 -2.20 -28.07 20.95
CA GLY A 62 -0.86 -27.61 20.55
C GLY A 62 -0.24 -28.47 19.45
N ILE A 63 -0.43 -29.79 19.50
CA ILE A 63 0.04 -30.73 18.47
C ILE A 63 -0.79 -30.63 17.19
N GLN A 64 -2.09 -30.35 17.26
CA GLN A 64 -2.93 -30.11 16.08
C GLN A 64 -2.61 -28.77 15.39
N ASN A 65 -2.36 -27.68 16.12
CA ASN A 65 -1.92 -26.41 15.53
C ASN A 65 -0.47 -26.48 15.00
N MET A 66 0.43 -27.22 15.66
CA MET A 66 1.75 -27.52 15.09
C MET A 66 1.67 -28.46 13.88
N ARG A 67 0.74 -29.41 13.84
CA ARG A 67 0.50 -30.27 12.66
C ARG A 67 -0.17 -29.51 11.52
N ALA A 68 -1.06 -28.56 11.80
CA ALA A 68 -1.65 -27.69 10.78
C ALA A 68 -0.61 -26.69 10.23
N GLY A 69 0.20 -26.08 11.12
CA GLY A 69 1.33 -25.23 10.73
C GLY A 69 2.43 -25.99 9.99
N LYS A 70 2.76 -27.23 10.41
CA LYS A 70 3.67 -28.11 9.67
C LYS A 70 3.05 -28.59 8.36
N ALA A 71 1.77 -28.95 8.30
CA ALA A 71 1.10 -29.35 7.07
C ALA A 71 0.99 -28.20 6.06
N PHE A 72 0.81 -26.95 6.52
CA PHE A 72 0.83 -25.76 5.68
C PHE A 72 2.24 -25.45 5.20
N LYS A 73 3.25 -25.59 6.07
CA LYS A 73 4.66 -25.45 5.71
C LYS A 73 5.10 -26.54 4.74
N GLU A 74 4.66 -27.77 4.93
CA GLU A 74 4.92 -28.94 4.10
C GLU A 74 4.12 -28.89 2.78
N GLN A 75 2.92 -28.30 2.75
CA GLN A 75 2.18 -27.98 1.51
C GLN A 75 2.84 -26.82 0.76
N SER A 76 3.36 -25.81 1.46
CA SER A 76 4.12 -24.71 0.84
C SER A 76 5.46 -25.20 0.29
N GLU A 77 6.17 -26.05 1.02
CA GLU A 77 7.43 -26.68 0.60
C GLU A 77 7.19 -27.69 -0.53
N LYS A 78 6.07 -28.43 -0.54
CA LYS A 78 5.66 -29.28 -1.68
C LYS A 78 5.22 -28.47 -2.90
N ARG A 79 4.59 -27.30 -2.73
CA ARG A 79 4.28 -26.35 -3.83
C ARG A 79 5.56 -25.73 -4.42
N VAL A 80 6.51 -25.34 -3.58
CA VAL A 80 7.83 -24.82 -3.97
C VAL A 80 8.71 -25.90 -4.61
N ALA A 81 8.69 -27.14 -4.10
CA ALA A 81 9.41 -28.27 -4.68
C ALA A 81 8.82 -28.71 -6.03
N LYS A 82 7.50 -28.61 -6.19
CA LYS A 82 6.83 -28.82 -7.49
C LYS A 82 7.15 -27.70 -8.48
N ALA A 83 7.35 -26.47 -7.99
CA ALA A 83 7.80 -25.35 -8.79
C ALA A 83 9.23 -25.57 -9.36
N MET A 84 10.12 -26.30 -8.67
CA MET A 84 11.51 -26.50 -9.10
C MET A 84 11.69 -27.23 -10.44
N SER A 85 10.90 -28.29 -10.75
CA SER A 85 10.95 -28.91 -12.10
C SER A 85 10.28 -28.04 -13.18
N SER A 86 9.36 -27.16 -12.79
CA SER A 86 8.72 -26.18 -13.66
C SER A 86 9.54 -24.90 -13.86
N LYS A 87 10.57 -24.63 -13.04
CA LYS A 87 11.40 -23.41 -13.16
C LYS A 87 12.10 -23.38 -14.50
N GLU A 88 12.68 -24.49 -14.95
CA GLU A 88 13.37 -24.54 -16.26
C GLU A 88 12.41 -24.43 -17.45
N SER A 89 11.22 -25.07 -17.38
CA SER A 89 10.17 -24.92 -18.40
C SER A 89 9.69 -23.47 -18.48
N CYS A 90 9.42 -22.86 -17.32
CA CYS A 90 9.05 -21.45 -17.21
C CYS A 90 10.14 -20.53 -17.78
N ARG A 91 11.43 -20.82 -17.50
CA ARG A 91 12.55 -20.08 -18.10
C ARG A 91 12.62 -20.26 -19.63
N ALA A 92 12.30 -21.43 -20.16
CA ALA A 92 12.25 -21.65 -21.62
C ALA A 92 11.09 -20.87 -22.26
N GLU A 93 9.90 -20.96 -21.67
CA GLU A 93 8.71 -20.23 -22.10
C GLU A 93 8.92 -18.71 -22.03
N LEU A 94 9.50 -18.19 -20.94
CA LEU A 94 9.87 -16.78 -20.79
C LEU A 94 10.85 -16.31 -21.87
N ARG A 95 11.85 -17.12 -22.23
CA ARG A 95 12.80 -16.76 -23.31
C ARG A 95 12.10 -16.63 -24.66
N VAL A 96 11.17 -17.53 -24.97
CA VAL A 96 10.35 -17.47 -26.19
C VAL A 96 9.45 -16.23 -26.13
N ALA A 97 8.78 -16.01 -25.00
CA ALA A 97 7.89 -14.88 -24.81
C ALA A 97 8.59 -13.53 -24.95
N ILE A 98 9.81 -13.38 -24.40
CA ILE A 98 10.62 -12.17 -24.54
C ILE A 98 10.91 -11.88 -26.02
N ARG A 99 11.25 -12.89 -26.82
CA ARG A 99 11.46 -12.71 -28.28
C ARG A 99 10.17 -12.27 -28.96
N GLN A 100 9.07 -12.98 -28.71
CA GLN A 100 7.77 -12.70 -29.31
C GLN A 100 7.24 -11.30 -28.98
N LEU A 101 7.43 -10.84 -27.74
CA LEU A 101 7.06 -9.50 -27.27
C LEU A 101 7.98 -8.42 -27.85
N THR A 102 9.30 -8.67 -27.88
CA THR A 102 10.28 -7.73 -28.44
C THR A 102 10.09 -7.55 -29.94
N ASP A 103 9.78 -8.63 -30.65
CA ASP A 103 9.55 -8.57 -32.09
C ASP A 103 8.31 -7.78 -32.45
N ARG A 104 7.31 -7.76 -31.56
CA ARG A 104 6.10 -6.93 -31.65
C ARG A 104 6.26 -5.55 -31.00
N CYS A 105 7.48 -5.16 -30.59
CA CYS A 105 7.78 -3.87 -29.97
C CYS A 105 7.02 -3.57 -28.66
N LEU A 106 6.57 -4.60 -27.95
CA LEU A 106 5.97 -4.49 -26.61
C LEU A 106 7.08 -4.45 -25.55
N TYR A 107 7.83 -3.34 -25.54
CA TYR A 107 9.05 -3.19 -24.74
C TYR A 107 8.83 -3.30 -23.22
N SER A 108 7.72 -2.79 -22.69
CA SER A 108 7.41 -2.86 -21.25
C SER A 108 7.13 -4.30 -20.79
N ALA A 109 6.29 -5.03 -21.52
CA ALA A 109 6.03 -6.45 -21.26
C ALA A 109 7.28 -7.31 -21.42
N SER A 110 8.09 -7.05 -22.47
CA SER A 110 9.36 -7.74 -22.70
C SER A 110 10.36 -7.49 -21.57
N LYS A 111 10.51 -6.22 -21.14
CA LYS A 111 11.34 -5.84 -20.00
C LYS A 111 10.90 -6.58 -18.74
N TRP A 112 9.62 -6.55 -18.42
CA TRP A 112 9.08 -7.24 -17.24
C TRP A 112 9.37 -8.75 -17.28
N ALA A 113 9.11 -9.40 -18.43
CA ALA A 113 9.38 -10.83 -18.59
C ALA A 113 10.88 -11.16 -18.49
N ALA A 114 11.75 -10.30 -19.01
CA ALA A 114 13.20 -10.44 -18.89
C ALA A 114 13.69 -10.28 -17.45
N GLU A 115 13.15 -9.32 -16.70
CA GLU A 115 13.45 -9.16 -15.27
C GLU A 115 13.01 -10.39 -14.47
N GLN A 116 11.82 -10.94 -14.74
CA GLN A 116 11.38 -12.18 -14.09
C GLN A 116 12.28 -13.38 -14.46
N LEU A 117 12.71 -13.48 -15.72
CA LEU A 117 13.63 -14.53 -16.16
C LEU A 117 14.98 -14.46 -15.44
N VAL A 118 15.49 -13.26 -15.16
CA VAL A 118 16.75 -13.08 -14.41
C VAL A 118 16.55 -13.39 -12.93
N GLY A 119 15.39 -13.05 -12.36
CA GLY A 119 15.04 -13.36 -10.97
C GLY A 119 15.03 -14.86 -10.67
N ILE A 120 14.47 -15.68 -11.56
CA ILE A 120 14.40 -17.14 -11.32
C ILE A 120 15.82 -17.75 -11.26
N GLU A 121 16.23 -18.27 -10.09
CA GLU A 121 17.50 -18.99 -9.91
C GLU A 121 17.78 -20.03 -11.02
N GLN A 122 19.02 -20.07 -11.51
CA GLN A 122 19.46 -21.05 -12.50
C GLN A 122 19.97 -22.32 -11.81
N ASP A 123 19.71 -23.49 -12.42
CA ASP A 123 20.29 -24.74 -11.93
C ASP A 123 21.83 -24.68 -12.01
N PRO A 124 22.54 -24.75 -10.86
CA PRO A 124 24.00 -24.63 -10.83
C PRO A 124 24.71 -25.81 -11.53
N ALA A 125 24.00 -26.90 -11.81
CA ALA A 125 24.52 -28.07 -12.53
C ALA A 125 24.66 -27.85 -14.06
N LYS A 126 23.93 -26.89 -14.65
CA LYS A 126 23.98 -26.59 -16.09
C LYS A 126 24.86 -25.39 -16.43
N PHE A 127 25.41 -24.71 -15.42
CA PHE A 127 26.21 -23.51 -15.59
C PHE A 127 27.50 -23.60 -14.77
N THR A 128 28.65 -23.70 -15.45
CA THR A 128 29.94 -23.38 -14.84
C THR A 128 30.03 -21.86 -14.68
N PRO A 129 30.32 -21.31 -13.50
CA PRO A 129 30.38 -19.87 -13.29
C PRO A 129 31.69 -19.35 -13.87
N SER A 130 31.73 -19.10 -15.17
CA SER A 130 32.90 -18.53 -15.85
C SER A 130 32.64 -17.15 -16.43
N ASN A 131 31.65 -16.38 -15.95
CA ASN A 131 31.49 -14.98 -16.34
C ASN A 131 30.69 -14.13 -15.33
N THR A 132 31.17 -14.07 -14.08
CA THR A 132 30.93 -12.88 -13.25
C THR A 132 32.28 -12.29 -12.91
N ARG A 133 32.51 -11.05 -13.40
CA ARG A 133 33.62 -10.12 -13.13
C ARG A 133 34.68 -10.05 -14.24
N PHE A 134 34.58 -8.98 -15.04
CA PHE A 134 35.64 -8.29 -15.79
C PHE A 134 37.04 -8.93 -15.70
N GLN A 135 37.45 -9.67 -16.74
CA GLN A 135 38.86 -9.71 -17.16
C GLN A 135 38.96 -9.66 -18.69
N ARG A 136 39.86 -8.78 -19.13
CA ARG A 136 40.25 -8.54 -20.51
C ARG A 136 40.92 -9.77 -21.11
N GLY A 137 40.75 -9.95 -22.42
CA GLY A 137 41.77 -10.57 -23.28
C GLY A 137 41.31 -11.84 -24.03
N SER A 138 41.60 -11.83 -25.33
CA SER A 138 41.68 -12.97 -26.26
C SER A 138 40.41 -13.75 -26.61
N SER A 139 39.85 -13.34 -27.76
CA SER A 139 39.63 -14.15 -28.97
C SER A 139 39.13 -15.60 -28.90
N SER A 140 38.05 -15.79 -29.67
CA SER A 140 37.69 -16.95 -30.50
C SER A 140 37.32 -18.26 -29.81
N ILE A 141 36.10 -18.75 -30.07
CA ILE A 141 35.84 -20.00 -30.81
C ILE A 141 34.33 -20.32 -30.83
N ARG A 142 33.84 -20.61 -32.03
CA ARG A 142 32.52 -21.17 -32.37
C ARG A 142 32.13 -22.32 -31.42
N ARG A 143 30.85 -22.38 -31.01
CA ARG A 143 30.20 -23.67 -30.74
C ARG A 143 28.75 -23.71 -31.23
N LYS A 144 28.52 -24.77 -32.02
CA LYS A 144 27.31 -25.16 -32.73
C LYS A 144 26.14 -25.38 -31.76
N TYR A 145 24.95 -24.90 -32.14
CA TYR A 145 23.69 -25.34 -31.58
C TYR A 145 23.50 -26.84 -31.84
N ARG A 146 23.12 -27.59 -30.81
CA ARG A 146 22.61 -28.95 -30.94
C ARG A 146 21.19 -28.94 -30.39
N THR A 147 20.23 -29.06 -31.30
CA THR A 147 18.82 -29.26 -31.02
C THR A 147 18.63 -30.64 -30.40
N HIS A 148 18.01 -30.69 -29.22
CA HIS A 148 17.38 -31.92 -28.73
C HIS A 148 15.97 -31.57 -28.30
N GLU A 149 15.02 -31.98 -29.14
CA GLU A 149 13.62 -32.16 -28.78
C GLU A 149 13.55 -33.23 -27.68
N THR A 150 12.88 -32.91 -26.59
CA THR A 150 12.46 -33.92 -25.60
C THR A 150 10.99 -33.73 -25.34
N SER A 151 10.19 -34.59 -25.97
CA SER A 151 8.79 -34.84 -25.68
C SER A 151 8.65 -35.41 -24.26
N VAL A 152 7.90 -34.76 -23.37
CA VAL A 152 7.53 -35.36 -22.08
C VAL A 152 6.03 -35.15 -21.83
N THR A 153 5.32 -36.26 -21.70
CA THR A 153 3.90 -36.37 -21.32
C THR A 153 3.66 -35.91 -19.86
N PRO A 154 2.57 -35.18 -19.55
CA PRO A 154 2.33 -34.70 -18.19
C PRO A 154 1.69 -35.76 -17.29
N ILE A 155 2.18 -35.88 -16.05
CA ILE A 155 1.60 -36.71 -14.97
C ILE A 155 0.80 -35.83 -14.00
N ALA A 156 -0.31 -36.39 -13.51
CA ALA A 156 -1.44 -35.72 -12.89
C ALA A 156 -1.20 -34.94 -11.57
N GLY A 157 -1.97 -33.86 -11.41
CA GLY A 157 -2.31 -33.23 -10.12
C GLY A 157 -2.01 -31.73 -10.06
N VAL A 158 -2.95 -30.89 -10.50
CA VAL A 158 -2.85 -29.43 -10.73
C VAL A 158 -1.84 -29.08 -11.84
N SER A 159 -2.31 -29.22 -13.08
CA SER A 159 -1.59 -28.80 -14.28
C SER A 159 -1.82 -27.30 -14.51
N TYR A 160 -0.77 -26.48 -14.44
CA TYR A 160 -0.80 -25.18 -15.10
C TYR A 160 -1.02 -25.40 -16.60
N VAL A 161 -1.89 -24.61 -17.22
CA VAL A 161 -2.09 -24.69 -18.66
C VAL A 161 -0.82 -24.18 -19.32
N ALA A 162 -0.10 -25.05 -20.03
CA ALA A 162 1.07 -24.65 -20.80
C ALA A 162 0.66 -23.59 -21.83
N THR A 163 1.46 -22.54 -21.99
CA THR A 163 1.13 -21.51 -22.99
C THR A 163 1.14 -22.13 -24.37
N PRO A 164 0.09 -21.91 -25.20
CA PRO A 164 0.07 -22.40 -26.57
C PRO A 164 1.33 -21.91 -27.27
N VAL A 165 2.12 -22.84 -27.79
CA VAL A 165 3.24 -22.49 -28.67
C VAL A 165 2.59 -21.90 -29.92
N MET A 166 2.73 -20.59 -30.10
CA MET A 166 2.40 -20.00 -31.39
C MET A 166 3.40 -20.58 -32.39
N GLU A 167 2.93 -21.45 -33.28
CA GLU A 167 3.66 -21.81 -34.48
C GLU A 167 3.84 -20.52 -35.28
N GLU A 168 4.99 -19.89 -35.13
CA GLU A 168 5.36 -18.79 -36.00
C GLU A 168 5.59 -19.39 -37.38
N ASP A 169 4.91 -18.87 -38.38
CA ASP A 169 5.36 -19.02 -39.76
C ASP A 169 6.84 -18.57 -39.77
N GLU A 170 7.79 -19.51 -39.82
CA GLU A 170 9.22 -19.28 -40.07
C GLU A 170 9.46 -18.69 -41.48
N ILE A 171 8.45 -18.05 -42.06
CA ILE A 171 8.49 -17.35 -43.32
C ILE A 171 9.01 -15.95 -42.97
N VAL A 172 10.31 -15.76 -43.18
CA VAL A 172 11.04 -14.48 -43.34
C VAL A 172 10.17 -13.28 -42.98
N ASP A 173 10.37 -12.69 -41.80
CA ASP A 173 9.82 -11.37 -41.47
C ASP A 173 10.00 -10.48 -42.72
N GLY A 174 8.91 -10.20 -43.44
CA GLY A 174 9.01 -9.61 -44.78
C GLY A 174 9.80 -8.30 -44.72
N ASP A 175 10.51 -7.93 -45.79
CA ASP A 175 11.36 -6.72 -45.81
C ASP A 175 10.62 -5.46 -45.30
N PHE A 176 9.31 -5.39 -45.59
CA PHE A 176 8.42 -4.34 -45.09
C PHE A 176 8.21 -4.35 -43.57
N TYR A 177 8.18 -5.52 -42.93
CA TYR A 177 8.10 -5.65 -41.48
C TYR A 177 9.37 -5.14 -40.81
N LEU A 178 10.55 -5.56 -41.29
CA LEU A 178 11.82 -5.09 -40.75
C LEU A 178 11.98 -3.57 -40.92
N LEU A 179 11.58 -3.04 -42.08
CA LEU A 179 11.55 -1.59 -42.31
C LEU A 179 10.61 -0.89 -41.33
N ALA A 180 9.38 -1.40 -41.17
CA ALA A 180 8.41 -0.81 -40.25
C ALA A 180 8.87 -0.88 -38.78
N LYS A 181 9.50 -1.98 -38.36
CA LYS A 181 10.12 -2.12 -37.03
C LYS A 181 11.21 -1.07 -36.81
N SER A 182 12.06 -0.85 -37.81
CA SER A 182 13.08 0.21 -37.73
C SER A 182 12.48 1.62 -37.58
N TYR A 183 11.41 1.94 -38.33
CA TYR A 183 10.68 3.20 -38.16
C TYR A 183 9.98 3.31 -36.80
N PHE A 184 9.46 2.19 -36.29
CA PHE A 184 8.86 2.13 -34.97
C PHE A 184 9.90 2.45 -33.87
N ASP A 185 11.10 1.88 -33.97
CA ASP A 185 12.20 2.10 -33.03
C ASP A 185 12.71 3.55 -33.04
N CYS A 186 12.66 4.19 -34.21
CA CYS A 186 12.92 5.63 -34.35
C CYS A 186 11.76 6.53 -33.87
N ARG A 187 10.66 5.96 -33.34
CA ARG A 187 9.43 6.66 -32.91
C ARG A 187 8.68 7.37 -34.04
N GLU A 188 8.85 6.89 -35.28
CA GLU A 188 8.17 7.39 -36.48
C GLU A 188 6.92 6.55 -36.80
N TYR A 189 5.99 6.50 -35.86
CA TYR A 189 4.90 5.52 -35.87
C TYR A 189 3.99 5.59 -37.10
N ARG A 190 3.70 6.79 -37.64
CA ARG A 190 2.88 6.92 -38.86
C ARG A 190 3.56 6.33 -40.10
N ARG A 191 4.90 6.43 -40.20
CA ARG A 191 5.67 5.84 -41.30
C ARG A 191 5.66 4.32 -41.20
N ALA A 192 5.87 3.79 -39.99
CA ALA A 192 5.75 2.36 -39.72
C ALA A 192 4.36 1.82 -40.13
N ALA A 193 3.29 2.51 -39.74
CA ALA A 193 1.93 2.14 -40.12
C ALA A 193 1.67 2.19 -41.63
N HIS A 194 2.22 3.19 -42.33
CA HIS A 194 2.05 3.35 -43.78
C HIS A 194 2.68 2.21 -44.57
N VAL A 195 3.89 1.78 -44.18
CA VAL A 195 4.61 0.66 -44.83
C VAL A 195 3.85 -0.66 -44.70
N LEU A 196 3.10 -0.85 -43.61
CA LEU A 196 2.38 -2.09 -43.30
C LEU A 196 0.93 -2.11 -43.79
N ARG A 197 0.46 -1.09 -44.52
CA ARG A 197 -0.96 -0.96 -44.92
C ARG A 197 -1.49 -2.13 -45.76
N ASP A 198 -0.64 -2.70 -46.61
CA ASP A 198 -0.99 -3.75 -47.57
C ASP A 198 -0.67 -5.16 -47.02
N GLN A 199 -0.06 -5.24 -45.84
CA GLN A 199 0.38 -6.49 -45.23
C GLN A 199 -0.75 -7.16 -44.44
N LYS A 200 -0.98 -8.46 -44.72
CA LYS A 200 -2.04 -9.26 -44.08
C LYS A 200 -1.55 -10.17 -42.96
N GLY A 201 -0.23 -10.30 -42.76
CA GLY A 201 0.34 -11.14 -41.69
C GLY A 201 -0.09 -10.65 -40.30
N SER A 202 -0.38 -11.56 -39.39
CA SER A 202 -0.86 -11.26 -38.02
C SER A 202 0.05 -10.27 -37.29
N LYS A 203 1.36 -10.52 -37.32
CA LYS A 203 2.42 -9.67 -36.75
C LYS A 203 2.44 -8.27 -37.36
N SER A 204 2.31 -8.18 -38.69
CA SER A 204 2.27 -6.91 -39.43
C SER A 204 1.00 -6.10 -39.14
N VAL A 205 -0.16 -6.76 -39.08
CA VAL A 205 -1.44 -6.13 -38.73
C VAL A 205 -1.39 -5.60 -37.31
N PHE A 206 -0.86 -6.38 -36.37
CA PHE A 206 -0.64 -5.93 -34.99
C PHE A 206 0.25 -4.69 -34.94
N LEU A 207 1.45 -4.73 -35.54
CA LEU A 207 2.40 -3.62 -35.47
C LEU A 207 1.85 -2.35 -36.14
N ARG A 208 1.08 -2.49 -37.24
CA ARG A 208 0.38 -1.36 -37.87
C ARG A 208 -0.63 -0.73 -36.92
N CYS A 209 -1.54 -1.52 -36.35
CA CYS A 209 -2.56 -1.02 -35.43
C CYS A 209 -1.92 -0.39 -34.19
N TYR A 210 -0.85 -0.99 -33.66
CA TYR A 210 -0.12 -0.47 -32.52
C TYR A 210 0.57 0.87 -32.82
N ALA A 211 1.22 0.96 -33.99
CA ALA A 211 1.87 2.19 -34.43
C ALA A 211 0.86 3.32 -34.66
N LEU A 212 -0.31 3.04 -35.26
CA LEU A 212 -1.38 4.04 -35.40
C LEU A 212 -1.90 4.51 -34.04
N TYR A 213 -2.11 3.58 -33.11
CA TYR A 213 -2.51 3.90 -31.74
C TYR A 213 -1.52 4.85 -31.07
N LEU A 214 -0.22 4.51 -31.10
CA LEU A 214 0.84 5.34 -30.51
C LEU A 214 1.04 6.68 -31.24
N ALA A 215 0.85 6.73 -32.55
CA ALA A 215 0.86 7.99 -33.30
C ALA A 215 -0.26 8.92 -32.85
N GLY A 216 -1.43 8.35 -32.54
CA GLY A 216 -2.57 9.06 -32.00
C GLY A 216 -2.36 9.56 -30.57
N GLU A 217 -1.82 8.72 -29.68
CA GLU A 217 -1.48 9.13 -28.30
C GLU A 217 -0.39 10.21 -28.29
N LYS A 218 0.65 10.07 -29.11
CA LYS A 218 1.70 11.09 -29.24
C LYS A 218 1.12 12.44 -29.65
N ARG A 219 0.22 12.46 -30.64
CA ARG A 219 -0.43 13.70 -31.09
C ARG A 219 -1.31 14.30 -29.98
N LYS A 220 -2.06 13.47 -29.28
CA LYS A 220 -2.88 13.89 -28.14
C LYS A 220 -2.01 14.52 -27.05
N GLU A 221 -0.85 13.94 -26.73
CA GLU A 221 0.10 14.52 -25.77
C GLU A 221 0.66 15.87 -26.23
N GLU A 222 1.04 15.98 -27.51
CA GLU A 222 1.50 17.24 -28.11
C GLU A 222 0.42 18.34 -28.02
N GLU A 223 -0.82 18.04 -28.44
CA GLU A 223 -1.96 18.95 -28.36
C GLU A 223 -2.29 19.33 -26.91
N MET A 224 -2.20 18.38 -25.98
CA MET A 224 -2.37 18.64 -24.55
C MET A 224 -1.31 19.59 -23.99
N ILE A 225 -0.08 19.61 -24.53
CA ILE A 225 0.99 20.52 -24.09
C ILE A 225 0.76 21.91 -24.69
N GLU A 226 0.38 22.00 -25.96
CA GLU A 226 0.08 23.27 -26.63
C GLU A 226 -1.12 23.99 -26.00
N LEU A 227 -2.12 23.22 -25.55
CA LEU A 227 -3.33 23.74 -24.92
C LEU A 227 -3.17 24.14 -23.44
N GLU A 228 -1.99 24.02 -22.81
CA GLU A 228 -1.75 24.41 -21.39
C GLU A 228 -1.83 25.93 -21.09
N GLY A 229 -2.54 26.71 -21.92
CA GLY A 229 -2.89 28.10 -21.65
C GLY A 229 -4.18 28.26 -20.83
N PRO A 230 -4.44 29.46 -20.26
CA PRO A 230 -5.61 29.75 -19.42
C PRO A 230 -6.98 29.60 -20.13
N LEU A 231 -7.00 29.30 -21.43
CA LEU A 231 -8.19 29.15 -22.28
C LEU A 231 -8.29 27.77 -22.97
N GLY A 232 -7.31 26.88 -22.77
CA GLY A 232 -7.28 25.59 -23.46
C GLY A 232 -8.17 24.55 -22.80
N LYS A 233 -9.20 24.09 -23.51
CA LYS A 233 -9.99 22.93 -23.09
C LYS A 233 -9.11 21.67 -23.10
N SER A 234 -9.15 20.91 -22.03
CA SER A 234 -8.40 19.65 -21.84
C SER A 234 -9.04 18.46 -22.57
N ASP A 235 -9.64 18.67 -23.74
CA ASP A 235 -10.40 17.65 -24.48
C ASP A 235 -9.61 17.10 -25.67
N ALA A 236 -8.28 16.96 -25.52
CA ALA A 236 -7.47 16.30 -26.54
C ALA A 236 -7.81 14.79 -26.57
N VAL A 237 -8.37 14.33 -27.67
CA VAL A 237 -8.77 12.94 -27.88
C VAL A 237 -7.99 12.36 -29.04
N ASN A 238 -7.53 11.13 -28.89
CA ASN A 238 -6.88 10.40 -29.96
C ASN A 238 -7.89 10.13 -31.11
N HIS A 239 -7.70 10.82 -32.23
CA HIS A 239 -8.57 10.73 -33.41
C HIS A 239 -8.52 9.38 -34.13
N GLU A 240 -7.45 8.60 -33.95
CA GLU A 240 -7.29 7.29 -34.58
C GLU A 240 -8.09 6.18 -33.87
N LEU A 241 -8.68 6.44 -32.70
CA LEU A 241 -9.43 5.42 -31.96
C LEU A 241 -10.69 4.95 -32.69
N VAL A 242 -11.34 5.83 -33.46
CA VAL A 242 -12.58 5.49 -34.18
C VAL A 242 -12.29 4.57 -35.38
N THR A 243 -11.21 4.84 -36.09
CA THR A 243 -10.78 4.02 -37.24
C THR A 243 -10.28 2.67 -36.75
N LEU A 244 -9.44 2.65 -35.71
CA LEU A 244 -8.92 1.42 -35.11
C LEU A 244 -10.02 0.54 -34.53
N GLU A 245 -11.01 1.10 -33.83
CA GLU A 245 -12.10 0.30 -33.27
C GLU A 245 -12.90 -0.40 -34.37
N ARG A 246 -13.22 0.29 -35.47
CA ARG A 246 -13.97 -0.31 -36.59
C ARG A 246 -13.18 -1.48 -37.17
N GLU A 247 -11.92 -1.27 -37.48
CA GLU A 247 -11.06 -2.30 -38.05
C GLU A 247 -10.88 -3.49 -37.09
N LEU A 248 -10.52 -3.25 -35.83
CA LEU A 248 -10.32 -4.30 -34.83
C LEU A 248 -11.61 -5.07 -34.52
N SER A 249 -12.76 -4.40 -34.51
CA SER A 249 -14.06 -5.07 -34.33
C SER A 249 -14.42 -5.99 -35.50
N THR A 250 -14.04 -5.64 -36.73
CA THR A 250 -14.23 -6.51 -37.90
C THR A 250 -13.30 -7.72 -37.84
N LEU A 251 -12.04 -7.53 -37.45
CA LEU A 251 -11.08 -8.61 -37.25
C LEU A 251 -11.55 -9.57 -36.15
N HIS A 252 -12.11 -9.03 -35.06
CA HIS A 252 -12.63 -9.84 -33.96
C HIS A 252 -13.81 -10.73 -34.39
N LYS A 253 -14.76 -10.19 -35.16
CA LYS A 253 -15.90 -10.95 -35.69
C LYS A 253 -15.51 -12.05 -36.67
N ASN A 254 -14.41 -11.87 -37.40
CA ASN A 254 -13.92 -12.83 -38.38
C ASN A 254 -13.21 -14.04 -37.75
N GLY A 255 -12.99 -14.06 -36.43
CA GLY A 255 -12.50 -15.22 -35.68
C GLY A 255 -10.99 -15.53 -35.83
N THR A 256 -10.26 -14.81 -36.68
CA THR A 256 -8.82 -14.99 -36.92
C THR A 256 -7.97 -14.05 -36.05
N VAL A 257 -8.23 -14.00 -34.74
CA VAL A 257 -7.64 -12.95 -33.89
C VAL A 257 -6.40 -13.44 -33.16
N ASP A 258 -5.25 -12.89 -33.53
CA ASP A 258 -4.01 -13.00 -32.78
C ASP A 258 -4.24 -12.45 -31.34
N PRO A 259 -3.80 -13.14 -30.27
CA PRO A 259 -3.88 -12.67 -28.89
C PRO A 259 -3.42 -11.21 -28.69
N PHE A 260 -2.41 -10.77 -29.46
CA PHE A 260 -1.90 -9.41 -29.38
C PHE A 260 -2.84 -8.36 -30.00
N VAL A 261 -3.60 -8.74 -31.03
CA VAL A 261 -4.64 -7.88 -31.63
C VAL A 261 -5.81 -7.72 -30.66
N LEU A 262 -6.19 -8.78 -29.93
CA LEU A 262 -7.18 -8.69 -28.83
C LEU A 262 -6.71 -7.73 -27.74
N TYR A 263 -5.42 -7.75 -27.39
CA TYR A 263 -4.85 -6.81 -26.41
C TYR A 263 -5.05 -5.35 -26.84
N ILE A 264 -4.67 -4.98 -28.07
CA ILE A 264 -4.87 -3.60 -28.57
C ILE A 264 -6.36 -3.26 -28.63
N TYR A 265 -7.21 -4.20 -29.05
CA TYR A 265 -8.65 -3.96 -29.09
C TYR A 265 -9.20 -3.66 -27.69
N GLY A 266 -8.77 -4.40 -26.67
CA GLY A 266 -9.08 -4.13 -25.27
C GLY A 266 -8.64 -2.73 -24.81
N VAL A 267 -7.42 -2.31 -25.18
CA VAL A 267 -6.90 -0.97 -24.87
C VAL A 267 -7.73 0.14 -25.52
N VAL A 268 -8.04 0.00 -26.82
CA VAL A 268 -8.87 0.96 -27.56
C VAL A 268 -10.28 1.06 -26.95
N LEU A 269 -10.90 -0.08 -26.60
CA LEU A 269 -12.22 -0.11 -25.96
C LEU A 269 -12.20 0.54 -24.58
N LYS A 270 -11.15 0.31 -23.79
CA LYS A 270 -10.95 0.95 -22.48
C LYS A 270 -10.88 2.47 -22.63
N GLN A 271 -10.06 2.98 -23.55
CA GLN A 271 -9.93 4.43 -23.76
C GLN A 271 -11.24 5.09 -24.24
N LYS A 272 -12.09 4.37 -24.96
CA LYS A 272 -13.43 4.84 -25.34
C LYS A 272 -14.48 4.74 -24.23
N GLY A 273 -14.12 4.22 -23.04
CA GLY A 273 -15.03 4.06 -21.90
C GLY A 273 -15.93 2.82 -21.94
N ARG A 274 -15.71 1.88 -22.87
CA ARG A 274 -16.48 0.62 -22.98
C ARG A 274 -15.89 -0.47 -22.07
N GLU A 275 -15.85 -0.21 -20.77
CA GLU A 275 -15.12 -1.04 -19.78
C GLU A 275 -15.55 -2.53 -19.79
N ASN A 276 -16.85 -2.83 -19.90
CA ASN A 276 -17.33 -4.22 -19.85
C ASN A 276 -16.82 -5.06 -21.04
N LEU A 277 -16.90 -4.51 -22.25
CA LEU A 277 -16.39 -5.18 -23.45
C LEU A 277 -14.87 -5.24 -23.44
N ALA A 278 -14.19 -4.19 -22.93
CA ALA A 278 -12.75 -4.21 -22.76
C ALA A 278 -12.31 -5.35 -21.83
N ARG A 279 -13.02 -5.56 -20.71
CA ARG A 279 -12.74 -6.67 -19.77
C ARG A 279 -12.86 -8.03 -20.46
N THR A 280 -13.94 -8.29 -21.20
CA THR A 280 -14.14 -9.60 -21.86
C THR A 280 -13.05 -9.88 -22.89
N VAL A 281 -12.74 -8.90 -23.74
CA VAL A 281 -11.70 -9.01 -24.77
C VAL A 281 -10.30 -9.19 -24.16
N LEU A 282 -9.99 -8.47 -23.07
CA LEU A 282 -8.70 -8.61 -22.38
C LEU A 282 -8.58 -9.98 -21.69
N VAL A 283 -9.66 -10.53 -21.13
CA VAL A 283 -9.67 -11.90 -20.59
C VAL A 283 -9.39 -12.92 -21.68
N GLU A 284 -9.99 -12.77 -22.87
CA GLU A 284 -9.70 -13.63 -24.03
C GLU A 284 -8.22 -13.51 -24.47
N SER A 285 -7.68 -12.29 -24.54
CA SER A 285 -6.26 -12.04 -24.86
C SER A 285 -5.32 -12.70 -23.85
N VAL A 286 -5.61 -12.57 -22.56
CA VAL A 286 -4.81 -13.10 -21.48
C VAL A 286 -4.87 -14.63 -21.41
N ASN A 287 -6.05 -15.22 -21.61
CA ASN A 287 -6.22 -16.67 -21.59
C ASN A 287 -5.54 -17.34 -22.80
N SER A 288 -5.46 -16.65 -23.93
CA SER A 288 -4.79 -17.14 -25.14
C SER A 288 -3.28 -16.94 -25.09
N TYR A 289 -2.79 -15.79 -24.61
CA TYR A 289 -1.37 -15.53 -24.40
C TYR A 289 -1.06 -14.92 -23.02
N PRO A 290 -0.84 -15.77 -21.99
CA PRO A 290 -0.62 -15.33 -20.61
C PRO A 290 0.64 -14.50 -20.37
N TRP A 291 1.69 -14.59 -21.20
CA TRP A 291 2.98 -13.93 -20.93
C TRP A 291 2.99 -12.43 -21.19
N ASN A 292 1.97 -11.88 -21.86
CA ASN A 292 1.88 -10.44 -22.09
C ASN A 292 1.43 -9.70 -20.81
N TRP A 293 2.38 -9.30 -19.97
CA TRP A 293 2.09 -8.57 -18.73
C TRP A 293 1.29 -7.28 -18.96
N SER A 294 1.48 -6.58 -20.08
CA SER A 294 0.72 -5.37 -20.37
C SER A 294 -0.80 -5.60 -20.47
N ALA A 295 -1.23 -6.78 -20.96
CA ALA A 295 -2.65 -7.11 -20.97
C ALA A 295 -3.22 -7.29 -19.56
N TRP A 296 -2.44 -7.88 -18.64
CA TRP A 296 -2.83 -8.03 -17.24
C TRP A 296 -2.89 -6.69 -16.51
N THR A 297 -1.94 -5.77 -16.75
CA THR A 297 -1.97 -4.43 -16.13
C THR A 297 -3.17 -3.60 -16.60
N GLU A 298 -3.53 -3.74 -17.87
CA GLU A 298 -4.73 -3.08 -18.41
C GLU A 298 -6.01 -3.70 -17.82
N LEU A 299 -6.08 -5.03 -17.71
CA LEU A 299 -7.18 -5.71 -17.04
C LEU A 299 -7.30 -5.32 -15.57
N GLN A 300 -6.18 -5.20 -14.87
CA GLN A 300 -6.10 -4.78 -13.47
C GLN A 300 -6.78 -3.42 -13.27
N SER A 301 -6.45 -2.43 -14.11
CA SER A 301 -7.05 -1.09 -14.02
C SER A 301 -8.58 -1.05 -14.22
N LEU A 302 -9.16 -2.10 -14.82
CA LEU A 302 -10.60 -2.27 -15.00
C LEU A 302 -11.26 -2.98 -13.80
N CYS A 303 -10.50 -3.60 -12.91
CA CYS A 303 -10.97 -4.40 -11.77
C CYS A 303 -11.11 -3.56 -10.50
N LYS A 304 -12.04 -2.60 -10.49
CA LYS A 304 -12.25 -1.68 -9.35
C LYS A 304 -13.09 -2.27 -8.19
N LYS A 305 -13.65 -3.48 -8.35
CA LYS A 305 -14.51 -4.13 -7.36
C LYS A 305 -14.18 -5.62 -7.23
N VAL A 306 -14.34 -6.15 -6.02
CA VAL A 306 -14.13 -7.59 -5.71
C VAL A 306 -15.07 -8.49 -6.52
N ASP A 307 -16.33 -8.07 -6.71
CA ASP A 307 -17.33 -8.84 -7.49
C ASP A 307 -16.93 -9.01 -8.96
N ILE A 308 -16.24 -8.01 -9.51
CA ILE A 308 -15.74 -8.08 -10.89
C ILE A 308 -14.64 -9.14 -10.94
N LEU A 309 -13.72 -9.14 -9.98
CA LEU A 309 -12.63 -10.11 -9.92
C LEU A 309 -13.13 -11.56 -9.84
N SER A 310 -14.16 -11.82 -9.01
CA SER A 310 -14.74 -13.17 -8.88
C SER A 310 -15.50 -13.64 -10.12
N SER A 311 -15.97 -12.72 -10.95
CA SER A 311 -16.66 -13.02 -12.21
C SER A 311 -15.72 -13.35 -13.38
N LEU A 312 -14.40 -13.08 -13.26
CA LEU A 312 -13.45 -13.29 -14.35
C LEU A 312 -13.11 -14.78 -14.52
N ASN A 313 -13.32 -15.30 -15.72
CA ASN A 313 -12.93 -16.66 -16.07
C ASN A 313 -11.48 -16.69 -16.57
N LEU A 314 -10.51 -16.77 -15.64
CA LEU A 314 -9.08 -16.78 -15.92
C LEU A 314 -8.49 -18.19 -15.78
N ASN A 315 -7.75 -18.63 -16.80
CA ASN A 315 -7.00 -19.88 -16.82
C ASN A 315 -5.99 -19.95 -15.67
N SER A 316 -5.75 -21.16 -15.14
CA SER A 316 -4.72 -21.38 -14.11
C SER A 316 -3.32 -21.33 -14.72
N HIS A 317 -2.70 -20.16 -14.66
CA HIS A 317 -1.32 -19.88 -15.06
C HIS A 317 -0.58 -19.14 -13.93
N TRP A 318 0.74 -19.26 -13.84
CA TRP A 318 1.61 -18.49 -12.92
C TRP A 318 1.23 -17.00 -12.88
N MET A 319 0.92 -16.45 -14.06
CA MET A 319 0.72 -15.00 -14.25
C MET A 319 -0.52 -14.50 -13.53
N LYS A 320 -1.48 -15.40 -13.32
CA LYS A 320 -2.69 -15.13 -12.54
C LYS A 320 -2.36 -14.80 -11.10
N ASP A 321 -1.35 -15.43 -10.50
CA ASP A 321 -0.99 -15.20 -9.10
C ASP A 321 -0.38 -13.79 -8.92
N PHE A 322 0.45 -13.34 -9.87
CA PHE A 322 0.97 -11.97 -9.92
C PHE A 322 -0.12 -10.94 -10.18
N PHE A 323 -1.05 -11.23 -11.09
CA PHE A 323 -2.22 -10.39 -11.35
C PHE A 323 -3.14 -10.29 -10.13
N LEU A 324 -3.42 -11.40 -9.44
CA LEU A 324 -4.23 -11.38 -8.22
C LEU A 324 -3.56 -10.54 -7.14
N ALA A 325 -2.24 -10.68 -6.95
CA ALA A 325 -1.49 -9.86 -6.01
C ALA A 325 -1.59 -8.35 -6.30
N SER A 326 -1.48 -7.95 -7.57
CA SER A 326 -1.57 -6.54 -7.96
C SER A 326 -3.00 -6.00 -7.86
N VAL A 327 -4.01 -6.79 -8.25
CA VAL A 327 -5.42 -6.42 -8.07
C VAL A 327 -5.80 -6.33 -6.60
N TYR A 328 -5.36 -7.26 -5.74
CA TYR A 328 -5.61 -7.16 -4.30
C TYR A 328 -4.96 -5.92 -3.69
N GLN A 329 -3.83 -5.48 -4.22
CA GLN A 329 -3.21 -4.22 -3.82
C GLN A 329 -4.09 -3.02 -4.19
N GLU A 330 -4.63 -2.96 -5.41
CA GLU A 330 -5.57 -1.91 -5.83
C GLU A 330 -6.89 -1.94 -5.04
N LEU A 331 -7.41 -3.14 -4.77
CA LEU A 331 -8.61 -3.37 -3.95
C LEU A 331 -8.37 -3.19 -2.44
N ARG A 332 -7.13 -2.86 -2.03
CA ARG A 332 -6.72 -2.61 -0.63
C ARG A 332 -6.85 -3.81 0.31
N MET A 333 -6.86 -5.00 -0.25
CA MET A 333 -6.76 -6.26 0.49
C MET A 333 -5.28 -6.57 0.74
N HIS A 334 -4.64 -5.72 1.55
CA HIS A 334 -3.19 -5.71 1.74
C HIS A 334 -2.64 -7.02 2.35
N SER A 335 -3.40 -7.67 3.24
CA SER A 335 -3.03 -8.97 3.82
C SER A 335 -2.95 -10.08 2.76
N ASP A 336 -3.93 -10.11 1.88
CA ASP A 336 -4.12 -11.19 0.90
C ASP A 336 -3.18 -10.99 -0.29
N SER A 337 -2.93 -9.72 -0.67
CA SER A 337 -1.85 -9.36 -1.59
C SER A 337 -0.50 -9.84 -1.06
N TYR A 338 -0.14 -9.50 0.18
CA TYR A 338 1.14 -9.92 0.77
C TYR A 338 1.29 -11.44 0.81
N GLN A 339 0.25 -12.18 1.22
CA GLN A 339 0.29 -13.64 1.24
C GLN A 339 0.56 -14.24 -0.14
N ASN A 340 -0.06 -13.72 -1.20
CA ASN A 340 0.14 -14.23 -2.56
C ASN A 340 1.54 -13.93 -3.10
N VAL A 341 2.10 -12.74 -2.85
CA VAL A 341 3.44 -12.39 -3.32
C VAL A 341 4.53 -13.13 -2.52
N ASN A 342 4.33 -13.29 -1.21
CA ASN A 342 5.31 -13.93 -0.33
C ASN A 342 5.53 -15.42 -0.64
N ILE A 343 4.64 -16.06 -1.41
CA ILE A 343 4.81 -17.45 -1.89
C ILE A 343 6.05 -17.56 -2.77
N TYR A 344 6.34 -16.54 -3.58
CA TYR A 344 7.40 -16.62 -4.60
C TYR A 344 8.74 -16.12 -4.09
N LYS A 345 8.78 -15.32 -3.00
CA LYS A 345 9.97 -14.69 -2.37
C LYS A 345 10.88 -13.83 -3.27
N GLU A 346 10.83 -14.00 -4.59
CA GLU A 346 11.69 -13.43 -5.62
C GLU A 346 11.30 -12.01 -6.08
N PRO A 347 10.01 -11.63 -6.22
CA PRO A 347 9.68 -10.28 -6.69
C PRO A 347 9.74 -9.26 -5.54
N LEU A 348 10.95 -8.93 -5.08
CA LEU A 348 11.22 -8.01 -3.97
C LEU A 348 10.48 -6.66 -4.11
N ALA A 349 10.40 -6.11 -5.33
CA ALA A 349 9.67 -4.86 -5.59
C ALA A 349 8.16 -4.96 -5.28
N GLN A 350 7.53 -6.10 -5.59
CA GLN A 350 6.11 -6.33 -5.30
C GLN A 350 5.88 -6.61 -3.81
N ILE A 351 6.83 -7.28 -3.16
CA ILE A 351 6.81 -7.47 -1.70
C ILE A 351 6.92 -6.11 -1.00
N ALA A 352 7.84 -5.25 -1.44
CA ALA A 352 8.01 -3.90 -0.92
C ALA A 352 6.73 -3.07 -1.08
N LYS A 353 6.07 -3.14 -2.23
CA LYS A 353 4.76 -2.50 -2.48
C LYS A 353 3.68 -2.97 -1.51
N ALA A 354 3.55 -4.28 -1.32
CA ALA A 354 2.58 -4.86 -0.40
C ALA A 354 2.88 -4.45 1.06
N GLN A 355 4.14 -4.53 1.50
CA GLN A 355 4.54 -4.12 2.85
C GLN A 355 4.43 -2.62 3.09
N TYR A 356 4.69 -1.80 2.07
CA TYR A 356 4.46 -0.35 2.11
C TYR A 356 2.99 -0.05 2.39
N SER A 357 2.08 -0.79 1.75
CA SER A 357 0.65 -0.65 2.00
C SER A 357 0.21 -1.13 3.39
N LEU A 358 0.93 -2.08 3.99
CA LEU A 358 0.77 -2.52 5.38
C LEU A 358 1.44 -1.56 6.40
N ARG A 359 2.16 -0.54 5.94
CA ARG A 359 2.91 0.44 6.77
C ARG A 359 4.05 -0.16 7.61
N GLU A 360 4.62 -1.28 7.18
CA GLU A 360 5.77 -1.94 7.81
C GLU A 360 7.10 -1.34 7.30
N PHE A 361 7.38 -0.09 7.67
CA PHE A 361 8.43 0.72 7.03
C PHE A 361 9.86 0.18 7.20
N ASP A 362 10.19 -0.45 8.33
CA ASP A 362 11.54 -0.98 8.56
C ASP A 362 11.85 -2.17 7.64
N GLN A 363 10.86 -3.03 7.37
CA GLN A 363 11.02 -4.13 6.42
C GLN A 363 11.11 -3.59 4.99
N VAL A 364 10.31 -2.58 4.66
CA VAL A 364 10.31 -1.95 3.34
C VAL A 364 11.65 -1.29 3.04
N GLU A 365 12.24 -0.58 3.99
CA GLU A 365 13.58 0.00 3.84
C GLU A 365 14.64 -1.07 3.56
N ALA A 366 14.66 -2.16 4.34
CA ALA A 366 15.59 -3.26 4.13
C ALA A 366 15.48 -3.87 2.73
N ILE A 367 14.25 -4.06 2.24
CA ILE A 367 14.00 -4.59 0.88
C ILE A 367 14.45 -3.59 -0.20
N PHE A 368 14.16 -2.30 -0.05
CA PHE A 368 14.60 -1.30 -1.03
C PHE A 368 16.12 -1.12 -1.04
N GLU A 369 16.79 -1.22 0.11
CA GLU A 369 18.25 -1.23 0.17
C GLU A 369 18.86 -2.47 -0.50
N GLU A 370 18.24 -3.63 -0.37
CA GLU A 370 18.65 -4.86 -1.08
C GLU A 370 18.43 -4.70 -2.59
N LEU A 371 17.27 -4.18 -2.99
CA LEU A 371 16.93 -3.95 -4.39
C LEU A 371 17.88 -2.93 -5.04
N LEU A 372 18.32 -1.90 -4.31
CA LEU A 372 19.35 -0.96 -4.77
C LEU A 372 20.77 -1.52 -4.79
N ARG A 373 21.07 -2.52 -3.95
CA ARG A 373 22.34 -3.25 -4.01
C ARG A 373 22.39 -4.16 -5.24
N ASN A 374 21.27 -4.78 -5.59
CA ASN A 374 21.16 -5.67 -6.75
C ASN A 374 21.07 -4.91 -8.07
N ASP A 375 20.30 -3.81 -8.11
CA ASP A 375 20.15 -2.92 -9.27
C ASP A 375 20.36 -1.44 -8.88
N PRO A 376 21.62 -0.94 -8.97
CA PRO A 376 21.95 0.43 -8.57
C PRO A 376 21.30 1.54 -9.42
N TYR A 377 20.83 1.23 -10.63
CA TYR A 377 20.30 2.19 -11.59
C TYR A 377 18.77 2.16 -11.68
N ARG A 378 18.10 1.38 -10.82
CA ARG A 378 16.64 1.32 -10.76
C ARG A 378 16.05 2.61 -10.23
N VAL A 379 15.18 3.22 -11.03
CA VAL A 379 14.39 4.41 -10.65
C VAL A 379 12.92 4.08 -10.43
N GLU A 380 12.44 2.95 -10.95
CA GLU A 380 11.07 2.48 -10.75
C GLU A 380 10.80 2.17 -9.28
N ASP A 381 9.63 2.58 -8.79
CA ASP A 381 9.14 2.36 -7.42
C ASP A 381 9.97 3.04 -6.30
N MET A 382 10.99 3.82 -6.67
CA MET A 382 11.85 4.54 -5.72
C MET A 382 11.16 5.76 -5.11
N ASP A 383 10.06 6.22 -5.70
CA ASP A 383 9.19 7.24 -5.12
C ASP A 383 8.59 6.74 -3.79
N MET A 384 8.15 5.48 -3.72
CA MET A 384 7.71 4.85 -2.46
C MET A 384 8.84 4.79 -1.44
N TYR A 385 10.05 4.40 -1.85
CA TYR A 385 11.21 4.41 -0.95
C TYR A 385 11.52 5.82 -0.43
N SER A 386 11.46 6.83 -1.29
CA SER A 386 11.64 8.23 -0.88
C SER A 386 10.55 8.70 0.08
N ASN A 387 9.31 8.24 -0.09
CA ASN A 387 8.24 8.51 0.85
C ASN A 387 8.55 7.87 2.20
N VAL A 388 9.04 6.62 2.24
CA VAL A 388 9.46 5.96 3.50
C VAL A 388 10.62 6.71 4.15
N LEU A 389 11.63 7.15 3.40
CA LEU A 389 12.78 7.86 3.95
C LEU A 389 12.44 9.28 4.43
N TYR A 390 11.66 10.01 3.63
CA TYR A 390 11.11 11.31 4.01
C TYR A 390 10.42 11.19 5.35
N ALA A 391 9.64 10.13 5.43
CA ALA A 391 8.76 9.97 6.51
C ALA A 391 9.56 9.40 7.73
N LYS A 392 10.62 8.59 7.59
CA LYS A 392 11.55 8.27 8.70
C LYS A 392 12.47 9.45 9.07
N GLU A 393 12.26 10.63 8.49
CA GLU A 393 13.12 11.82 8.61
C GLU A 393 14.61 11.54 8.35
N CYS A 394 14.91 10.51 7.56
CA CYS A 394 16.27 10.05 7.29
C CYS A 394 16.92 10.88 6.18
N PHE A 395 17.35 12.09 6.53
CA PHE A 395 17.89 13.08 5.58
C PHE A 395 19.11 12.59 4.79
N SER A 396 20.02 11.84 5.43
CA SER A 396 21.24 11.32 4.79
C SER A 396 20.92 10.36 3.65
N SER A 397 20.13 9.32 3.92
CA SER A 397 19.70 8.31 2.95
C SER A 397 18.88 8.93 1.83
N LEU A 398 17.97 9.86 2.15
CA LEU A 398 17.16 10.55 1.15
C LEU A 398 18.01 11.46 0.24
N SER A 399 18.99 12.17 0.80
CA SER A 399 19.93 12.98 0.03
C SER A 399 20.78 12.13 -0.91
N TYR A 400 21.24 10.96 -0.44
CA TYR A 400 21.99 10.02 -1.26
C TYR A 400 21.14 9.49 -2.42
N LEU A 401 19.90 9.07 -2.13
CA LEU A 401 18.95 8.61 -3.14
C LEU A 401 18.67 9.69 -4.19
N ALA A 402 18.38 10.92 -3.76
CA ALA A 402 18.08 12.04 -4.65
C ALA A 402 19.25 12.37 -5.59
N HIS A 403 20.48 12.41 -5.06
CA HIS A 403 21.67 12.66 -5.88
C HIS A 403 21.91 11.53 -6.89
N ARG A 404 21.75 10.26 -6.47
CA ARG A 404 21.92 9.12 -7.38
C ARG A 404 20.89 9.16 -8.50
N VAL A 405 19.61 9.31 -8.15
CA VAL A 405 18.52 9.34 -9.15
C VAL A 405 18.71 10.49 -10.13
N PHE A 406 19.14 11.67 -9.65
CA PHE A 406 19.50 12.81 -10.49
C PHE A 406 20.60 12.52 -11.51
N MET A 407 21.61 11.72 -11.13
CA MET A 407 22.71 11.33 -12.03
C MET A 407 22.30 10.22 -13.02
N THR A 408 21.31 9.39 -12.67
CA THR A 408 20.82 8.31 -13.55
C THR A 408 19.86 8.83 -14.62
N ASP A 409 18.74 9.42 -14.21
CA ASP A 409 17.75 10.00 -15.10
C ASP A 409 17.01 11.13 -14.39
N LYS A 410 17.24 12.35 -14.88
CA LYS A 410 16.66 13.57 -14.32
C LYS A 410 15.22 13.81 -14.78
N TYR A 411 14.83 13.34 -15.96
CA TYR A 411 13.58 13.73 -16.63
C TYR A 411 12.50 12.66 -16.54
N ARG A 412 12.37 12.09 -15.35
CA ARG A 412 11.38 11.05 -15.03
C ARG A 412 10.47 11.55 -13.89
N PRO A 413 9.14 11.29 -13.92
CA PRO A 413 8.22 11.75 -12.88
C PRO A 413 8.64 11.28 -11.48
N GLU A 414 9.04 10.02 -11.35
CA GLU A 414 9.51 9.43 -10.10
C GLU A 414 10.74 10.18 -9.58
N SER A 415 11.72 10.44 -10.44
CA SER A 415 12.93 11.22 -10.10
C SER A 415 12.60 12.61 -9.56
N CYS A 416 11.66 13.30 -10.22
CA CYS A 416 11.22 14.62 -9.79
C CYS A 416 10.51 14.57 -8.43
N CYS A 417 9.70 13.53 -8.17
CA CYS A 417 9.04 13.34 -6.87
C CYS A 417 10.05 13.09 -5.75
N ILE A 418 11.06 12.24 -5.99
CA ILE A 418 12.13 11.95 -5.02
C ILE A 418 12.91 13.22 -4.67
N ILE A 419 13.27 14.02 -5.67
CA ILE A 419 13.97 15.29 -5.46
C ILE A 419 13.06 16.32 -4.75
N GLY A 420 11.76 16.33 -5.05
CA GLY A 420 10.75 17.10 -4.33
C GLY A 420 10.75 16.77 -2.83
N ASN A 421 10.63 15.49 -2.49
CA ASN A 421 10.69 15.00 -1.11
C ASN A 421 11.98 15.40 -0.40
N TYR A 422 13.13 15.33 -1.09
CA TYR A 422 14.40 15.81 -0.54
C TYR A 422 14.38 17.31 -0.20
N TYR A 423 13.88 18.16 -1.11
CA TYR A 423 13.79 19.60 -0.84
C TYR A 423 12.74 19.94 0.22
N SER A 424 11.65 19.17 0.30
CA SER A 424 10.66 19.26 1.36
C SER A 424 11.27 19.02 2.73
N LEU A 425 12.03 17.93 2.88
CA LEU A 425 12.71 17.60 4.15
C LEU A 425 13.78 18.63 4.53
N LYS A 426 14.39 19.27 3.52
CA LYS A 426 15.31 20.40 3.72
C LYS A 426 14.61 21.69 4.16
N GLY A 427 13.28 21.75 4.13
CA GLY A 427 12.46 22.93 4.44
C GLY A 427 12.37 23.95 3.29
N GLN A 428 12.77 23.58 2.06
CA GLN A 428 12.71 24.45 0.88
C GLN A 428 11.46 24.14 0.05
N HIS A 429 10.29 24.44 0.62
CA HIS A 429 8.97 24.09 0.05
C HIS A 429 8.73 24.67 -1.36
N GLU A 430 9.18 25.90 -1.63
CA GLU A 430 9.03 26.51 -2.96
C GLU A 430 9.75 25.70 -4.05
N LYS A 431 10.97 25.23 -3.77
CA LYS A 431 11.73 24.38 -4.70
C LYS A 431 11.07 23.02 -4.85
N SER A 432 10.58 22.44 -3.75
CA SER A 432 9.83 21.18 -3.77
C SER A 432 8.65 21.27 -4.74
N VAL A 433 7.84 22.33 -4.64
CA VAL A 433 6.72 22.57 -5.57
C VAL A 433 7.18 22.73 -7.02
N VAL A 434 8.31 23.38 -7.29
CA VAL A 434 8.86 23.46 -8.66
C VAL A 434 9.17 22.05 -9.21
N TYR A 435 9.72 21.15 -8.39
CA TYR A 435 10.01 19.78 -8.81
C TYR A 435 8.73 18.95 -8.98
N PHE A 436 7.74 19.08 -8.10
CA PHE A 436 6.44 18.42 -8.31
C PHE A 436 5.72 18.94 -9.56
N ARG A 437 5.74 20.25 -9.83
CA ARG A 437 5.22 20.78 -11.11
C ARG A 437 5.99 20.24 -12.31
N ARG A 438 7.30 19.99 -12.20
CA ARG A 438 8.07 19.34 -13.27
C ARG A 438 7.64 17.88 -13.44
N ALA A 439 7.41 17.15 -12.36
CA ALA A 439 6.87 15.79 -12.42
C ALA A 439 5.52 15.79 -13.17
N LEU A 440 4.64 16.74 -12.86
CA LEU A 440 3.33 16.89 -13.49
C LEU A 440 3.38 17.31 -14.96
N LYS A 441 4.46 18.00 -15.39
CA LYS A 441 4.69 18.28 -16.82
C LYS A 441 5.13 17.04 -17.59
N LEU A 442 5.83 16.12 -16.94
CA LEU A 442 6.26 14.85 -17.54
C LEU A 442 5.11 13.84 -17.56
N ASP A 443 4.35 13.76 -16.47
CA ASP A 443 3.14 12.96 -16.36
C ASP A 443 2.06 13.71 -15.57
N LYS A 444 1.02 14.15 -16.27
CA LYS A 444 -0.11 14.90 -15.68
C LYS A 444 -0.96 14.03 -14.76
N ASN A 445 -0.96 12.72 -14.98
CA ASN A 445 -1.75 11.75 -14.23
C ASN A 445 -1.00 11.19 -13.01
N CYS A 446 0.18 11.74 -12.70
CA CYS A 446 0.96 11.36 -11.53
C CYS A 446 0.25 11.79 -10.23
N LEU A 447 -0.51 10.86 -9.65
CA LEU A 447 -1.29 11.05 -8.41
C LEU A 447 -0.39 11.49 -7.23
N THR A 448 0.77 10.85 -7.06
CA THR A 448 1.70 11.14 -5.96
C THR A 448 2.18 12.57 -6.02
N ALA A 449 2.52 13.10 -7.21
CA ALA A 449 2.94 14.48 -7.37
C ALA A 449 1.85 15.50 -7.00
N TRP A 450 0.58 15.25 -7.35
CA TRP A 450 -0.54 16.13 -6.96
C TRP A 450 -0.73 16.18 -5.44
N THR A 451 -0.73 15.02 -4.79
CA THR A 451 -0.91 14.93 -3.33
C THR A 451 0.25 15.60 -2.57
N LEU A 452 1.49 15.29 -2.94
CA LEU A 452 2.69 15.87 -2.32
C LEU A 452 2.77 17.38 -2.57
N MET A 453 2.43 17.86 -3.76
CA MET A 453 2.36 19.29 -4.03
C MET A 453 1.29 19.98 -3.16
N GLY A 454 0.16 19.33 -2.91
CA GLY A 454 -0.85 19.80 -1.97
C GLY A 454 -0.29 19.96 -0.56
N HIS A 455 0.48 18.97 -0.07
CA HIS A 455 1.13 19.04 1.25
C HIS A 455 2.11 20.20 1.35
N GLU A 456 2.94 20.44 0.32
CA GLU A 456 3.84 21.60 0.31
C GLU A 456 3.09 22.93 0.35
N PHE A 457 1.95 23.04 -0.35
CA PHE A 457 1.13 24.24 -0.29
C PHE A 457 0.53 24.46 1.10
N VAL A 458 0.17 23.39 1.80
CA VAL A 458 -0.29 23.49 3.20
C VAL A 458 0.83 23.99 4.11
N GLU A 459 2.05 23.47 3.97
CA GLU A 459 3.23 23.96 4.72
C GLU A 459 3.54 25.44 4.46
N MET A 460 3.40 25.87 3.20
CA MET A 460 3.51 27.28 2.82
C MET A 460 2.30 28.13 3.23
N LYS A 461 1.26 27.52 3.82
CA LYS A 461 -0.03 28.14 4.18
C LYS A 461 -0.81 28.73 3.00
N ASN A 462 -0.53 28.28 1.79
CA ASN A 462 -1.30 28.62 0.60
C ASN A 462 -2.47 27.62 0.46
N THR A 463 -3.48 27.79 1.31
CA THR A 463 -4.61 26.85 1.38
C THR A 463 -5.45 26.77 0.09
N PRO A 464 -5.68 27.84 -0.70
CA PRO A 464 -6.42 27.73 -1.96
C PRO A 464 -5.71 26.84 -2.99
N ALA A 465 -4.40 27.04 -3.18
CA ALA A 465 -3.61 26.22 -4.10
C ALA A 465 -3.53 24.75 -3.65
N ALA A 466 -3.50 24.50 -2.33
CA ALA A 466 -3.57 23.15 -1.78
C ALA A 466 -4.90 22.46 -2.12
N VAL A 467 -6.03 23.16 -1.97
CA VAL A 467 -7.36 22.62 -2.31
C VAL A 467 -7.43 22.25 -3.80
N ASP A 468 -6.93 23.11 -4.69
CA ASP A 468 -6.91 22.81 -6.13
C ASP A 468 -6.05 21.59 -6.47
N ALA A 469 -4.89 21.45 -5.81
CA ALA A 469 -4.01 20.31 -6.00
C ALA A 469 -4.66 19.00 -5.54
N TYR A 470 -5.28 18.98 -4.36
CA TYR A 470 -5.96 17.79 -3.86
C TYR A 470 -7.24 17.46 -4.63
N ARG A 471 -8.00 18.45 -5.11
CA ARG A 471 -9.15 18.19 -5.99
C ARG A 471 -8.73 17.46 -7.24
N ARG A 472 -7.65 17.90 -7.90
CA ARG A 472 -7.10 17.20 -9.06
C ARG A 472 -6.60 15.79 -8.74
N ALA A 473 -6.02 15.58 -7.55
CA ALA A 473 -5.66 14.22 -7.12
C ALA A 473 -6.90 13.32 -6.98
N VAL A 474 -7.99 13.83 -6.39
CA VAL A 474 -9.26 13.11 -6.26
C VAL A 474 -9.92 12.83 -7.62
N ASP A 475 -9.84 13.77 -8.56
CA ASP A 475 -10.38 13.61 -9.91
C ASP A 475 -9.65 12.49 -10.68
N ILE A 476 -8.35 12.30 -10.42
CA ILE A 476 -7.54 11.22 -11.01
C ILE A 476 -7.86 9.87 -10.35
N ASP A 477 -7.75 9.79 -9.02
CA ASP A 477 -8.10 8.59 -8.25
C ASP A 477 -9.00 8.94 -7.07
N PRO A 478 -10.33 8.71 -7.19
CA PRO A 478 -11.28 8.91 -6.11
C PRO A 478 -11.05 7.99 -4.92
N CYS A 479 -10.28 6.91 -5.09
CA CYS A 479 -10.01 5.98 -4.01
C CYS A 479 -8.92 6.51 -3.07
N ASP A 480 -8.00 7.39 -3.47
CA ASP A 480 -6.86 7.79 -2.62
C ASP A 480 -7.31 8.54 -1.35
N TYR A 481 -7.16 7.89 -0.19
CA TYR A 481 -7.58 8.46 1.09
C TYR A 481 -6.73 9.66 1.50
N ARG A 482 -5.47 9.77 1.02
CA ARG A 482 -4.54 10.85 1.35
C ARG A 482 -5.00 12.18 0.78
N ALA A 483 -5.48 12.18 -0.45
CA ALA A 483 -6.05 13.37 -1.09
C ALA A 483 -7.30 13.85 -0.35
N TRP A 484 -8.20 12.93 0.04
CA TRP A 484 -9.38 13.27 0.84
C TRP A 484 -9.03 13.81 2.24
N TYR A 485 -8.02 13.21 2.89
CA TYR A 485 -7.53 13.69 4.18
C TYR A 485 -6.90 15.08 4.06
N GLY A 486 -6.07 15.30 3.03
CA GLY A 486 -5.45 16.59 2.72
C GLY A 486 -6.48 17.69 2.43
N LEU A 487 -7.58 17.36 1.73
CA LEU A 487 -8.73 18.28 1.58
C LEU A 487 -9.34 18.61 2.94
N GLY A 488 -9.62 17.61 3.77
CA GLY A 488 -10.16 17.82 5.11
C GLY A 488 -9.30 18.79 5.93
N GLN A 489 -7.98 18.55 5.94
CA GLN A 489 -7.01 19.40 6.64
C GLN A 489 -6.95 20.83 6.06
N ALA A 490 -7.00 20.99 4.74
CA ALA A 490 -7.01 22.30 4.11
C ALA A 490 -8.28 23.10 4.49
N TYR A 491 -9.45 22.46 4.55
CA TYR A 491 -10.71 23.08 4.98
C TYR A 491 -10.75 23.36 6.48
N GLU A 492 -10.13 22.51 7.30
CA GLU A 492 -9.94 22.75 8.74
C GLU A 492 -9.09 24.02 8.98
N MET A 493 -8.01 24.20 8.21
CA MET A 493 -7.18 25.41 8.27
C MET A 493 -7.92 26.68 7.83
N MET A 494 -8.95 26.54 6.99
CA MET A 494 -9.85 27.63 6.62
C MET A 494 -10.98 27.86 7.64
N ALA A 495 -10.97 27.15 8.78
CA ALA A 495 -11.99 27.20 9.83
C ALA A 495 -13.41 26.87 9.33
N MET A 496 -13.51 25.94 8.37
CA MET A 496 -14.76 25.43 7.80
C MET A 496 -14.99 23.95 8.20
N PRO A 497 -15.38 23.66 9.46
CA PRO A 497 -15.43 22.30 10.00
C PRO A 497 -16.50 21.41 9.35
N PHE A 498 -17.61 21.97 8.85
CA PHE A 498 -18.63 21.19 8.14
C PHE A 498 -18.10 20.55 6.85
N TYR A 499 -17.33 21.31 6.06
CA TYR A 499 -16.71 20.80 4.84
C TYR A 499 -15.58 19.83 5.17
N ALA A 500 -14.74 20.16 6.16
CA ALA A 500 -13.68 19.28 6.63
C ALA A 500 -14.23 17.92 7.05
N LEU A 501 -15.33 17.90 7.82
CA LEU A 501 -16.00 16.69 8.27
C LEU A 501 -16.48 15.81 7.11
N HIS A 502 -17.02 16.41 6.04
CA HIS A 502 -17.44 15.66 4.86
C HIS A 502 -16.28 14.90 4.22
N TYR A 503 -15.13 15.57 4.05
CA TYR A 503 -13.94 14.97 3.44
C TYR A 503 -13.26 13.95 4.37
N PHE A 504 -13.18 14.22 5.67
CA PHE A 504 -12.68 13.25 6.64
C PHE A 504 -13.54 11.99 6.71
N LYS A 505 -14.88 12.12 6.65
CA LYS A 505 -15.78 10.96 6.55
C LYS A 505 -15.49 10.10 5.33
N LYS A 506 -15.23 10.71 4.16
CA LYS A 506 -14.83 9.96 2.96
C LYS A 506 -13.48 9.27 3.12
N SER A 507 -12.49 9.95 3.70
CA SER A 507 -11.19 9.34 3.97
C SER A 507 -11.30 8.15 4.94
N ALA A 508 -12.04 8.29 6.04
CA ALA A 508 -12.28 7.23 7.02
C ALA A 508 -13.08 6.05 6.45
N PHE A 509 -13.99 6.29 5.50
CA PHE A 509 -14.68 5.23 4.76
C PHE A 509 -13.71 4.41 3.90
N LEU A 510 -12.76 5.08 3.26
CA LEU A 510 -11.76 4.45 2.40
C LEU A 510 -10.70 3.64 3.17
N GLN A 511 -10.36 4.06 4.39
CA GLN A 511 -9.45 3.32 5.27
C GLN A 511 -9.99 3.24 6.71
N PRO A 512 -10.89 2.29 7.00
CA PRO A 512 -11.56 2.20 8.31
C PRO A 512 -10.64 1.84 9.47
N ASN A 513 -9.50 1.22 9.18
CA ASN A 513 -8.56 0.70 10.19
C ASN A 513 -7.49 1.72 10.60
N ASP A 514 -7.49 2.92 10.02
CA ASP A 514 -6.51 3.97 10.35
C ASP A 514 -7.02 4.88 11.47
N SER A 515 -6.37 4.83 12.64
CA SER A 515 -6.73 5.63 13.82
C SER A 515 -6.65 7.14 13.60
N ARG A 516 -5.70 7.61 12.78
CA ARG A 516 -5.48 9.05 12.53
C ARG A 516 -6.67 9.73 11.87
N LEU A 517 -7.31 9.03 10.94
CA LEU A 517 -8.48 9.54 10.23
C LEU A 517 -9.67 9.72 11.20
N TRP A 518 -9.82 8.80 12.16
CA TRP A 518 -10.83 8.90 13.22
C TRP A 518 -10.51 10.02 14.21
N ILE A 519 -9.23 10.22 14.56
CA ILE A 519 -8.78 11.33 15.42
C ILE A 519 -9.06 12.68 14.76
N ALA A 520 -8.68 12.88 13.49
CA ALA A 520 -8.94 14.13 12.77
C ALA A 520 -10.44 14.43 12.64
N MET A 521 -11.25 13.40 12.42
CA MET A 521 -12.71 13.55 12.41
C MET A 521 -13.25 13.91 13.80
N ALA A 522 -12.70 13.35 14.87
CA ALA A 522 -13.10 13.67 16.25
C ALA A 522 -12.72 15.11 16.65
N GLN A 523 -11.54 15.58 16.26
CA GLN A 523 -11.11 16.98 16.44
C GLN A 523 -12.03 17.97 15.71
N CYS A 524 -12.53 17.60 14.53
CA CYS A 524 -13.54 18.40 13.85
C CYS A 524 -14.84 18.48 14.67
N TYR A 525 -15.31 17.37 15.27
CA TYR A 525 -16.51 17.37 16.10
C TYR A 525 -16.35 18.16 17.41
N GLU A 526 -15.14 18.21 17.97
CA GLU A 526 -14.77 18.97 19.17
C GLU A 526 -14.77 20.49 18.92
N THR A 527 -14.62 20.93 17.67
CA THR A 527 -14.59 22.36 17.33
C THR A 527 -15.86 23.08 17.81
N ASP A 528 -15.72 24.25 18.43
CA ASP A 528 -16.82 25.05 19.04
C ASP A 528 -18.04 25.26 18.12
N GLN A 529 -17.81 25.31 16.80
CA GLN A 529 -18.89 25.49 15.81
C GLN A 529 -19.82 24.27 15.69
N LEU A 530 -19.30 23.06 15.93
CA LEU A 530 -20.06 21.81 15.88
C LEU A 530 -20.46 21.36 17.29
N HIS A 531 -19.51 21.37 18.24
CA HIS A 531 -19.70 21.00 19.64
C HIS A 531 -20.48 19.67 19.83
N MET A 532 -20.21 18.68 18.98
CA MET A 532 -20.86 17.37 19.01
C MET A 532 -19.98 16.35 19.75
N LEU A 533 -19.86 16.53 21.07
CA LEU A 533 -18.92 15.77 21.91
C LEU A 533 -19.24 14.26 21.95
N ASP A 534 -20.51 13.87 21.93
CA ASP A 534 -20.91 12.45 21.94
C ASP A 534 -20.43 11.70 20.69
N GLU A 535 -20.50 12.33 19.52
CA GLU A 535 -19.99 11.76 18.27
C GLU A 535 -18.46 11.74 18.27
N ALA A 536 -17.81 12.78 18.83
CA ALA A 536 -16.36 12.81 19.00
C ALA A 536 -15.87 11.62 19.85
N ILE A 537 -16.56 11.29 20.96
CA ILE A 537 -16.25 10.13 21.81
C ILE A 537 -16.35 8.82 21.03
N LYS A 538 -17.39 8.63 20.21
CA LYS A 538 -17.51 7.42 19.36
C LYS A 538 -16.33 7.29 18.42
N CYS A 539 -15.88 8.40 17.84
CA CYS A 539 -14.75 8.44 16.91
C CYS A 539 -13.42 8.15 17.61
N TYR A 540 -13.16 8.78 18.77
CA TYR A 540 -11.98 8.48 19.58
C TYR A 540 -11.97 7.03 20.09
N ARG A 541 -13.12 6.48 20.48
CA ARG A 541 -13.24 5.08 20.90
C ARG A 541 -12.88 4.13 19.76
N ARG A 542 -13.33 4.45 18.54
CA ARG A 542 -12.95 3.69 17.34
C ARG A 542 -11.46 3.82 17.04
N ALA A 543 -10.90 5.02 17.15
CA ALA A 543 -9.46 5.25 16.99
C ALA A 543 -8.63 4.42 17.98
N ALA A 544 -9.03 4.39 19.26
CA ALA A 544 -8.36 3.61 20.29
C ALA A 544 -8.39 2.09 20.03
N ASN A 545 -9.43 1.59 19.37
CA ASN A 545 -9.52 0.19 18.94
C ASN A 545 -8.66 -0.10 17.69
N CYS A 546 -8.43 0.90 16.85
CA CYS A 546 -7.65 0.81 15.62
C CYS A 546 -6.17 1.17 15.86
N ASN A 547 -5.48 0.41 16.72
CA ASN A 547 -4.05 0.56 17.06
C ASN A 547 -3.52 2.01 16.96
N ASP A 548 -3.96 2.87 17.87
CA ASP A 548 -3.50 4.26 17.94
C ASP A 548 -2.00 4.31 18.24
N ARG A 549 -1.15 4.73 17.29
CA ARG A 549 0.31 4.76 17.46
C ARG A 549 0.82 5.99 18.22
N GLU A 550 0.05 7.07 18.20
CA GLU A 550 0.40 8.37 18.79
C GLU A 550 -0.17 8.53 20.21
N ALA A 551 -0.95 7.55 20.68
CA ALA A 551 -1.61 7.54 21.99
C ALA A 551 -2.46 8.81 22.25
N ILE A 552 -2.93 9.47 21.18
CA ILE A 552 -3.71 10.71 21.29
C ILE A 552 -5.17 10.38 21.64
N ALA A 553 -5.71 9.27 21.11
CA ALA A 553 -7.13 8.97 21.20
C ALA A 553 -7.58 8.67 22.64
N LEU A 554 -6.79 7.91 23.42
CA LEU A 554 -7.14 7.59 24.81
C LEU A 554 -7.11 8.83 25.69
N HIS A 555 -6.07 9.65 25.53
CA HIS A 555 -5.91 10.91 26.26
C HIS A 555 -7.05 11.90 25.98
N GLN A 556 -7.36 12.15 24.69
CA GLN A 556 -8.44 13.06 24.31
C GLN A 556 -9.81 12.54 24.76
N LEU A 557 -10.02 11.23 24.73
CA LEU A 557 -11.26 10.63 25.22
C LEU A 557 -11.41 10.85 26.74
N ALA A 558 -10.34 10.66 27.52
CA ALA A 558 -10.37 10.91 28.97
C ALA A 558 -10.68 12.39 29.29
N LYS A 559 -10.06 13.32 28.54
CA LYS A 559 -10.31 14.75 28.64
C LYS A 559 -11.77 15.11 28.35
N LEU A 560 -12.33 14.61 27.24
CA LEU A 560 -13.73 14.84 26.87
C LEU A 560 -14.71 14.31 27.93
N HIS A 561 -14.48 13.10 28.47
CA HIS A 561 -15.33 12.57 29.54
C HIS A 561 -15.23 13.40 30.83
N SER A 562 -14.07 14.01 31.11
CA SER A 562 -13.94 14.97 32.21
C SER A 562 -14.75 16.24 31.97
N GLU A 563 -14.77 16.76 30.73
CA GLU A 563 -15.53 17.96 30.35
C GLU A 563 -17.05 17.70 30.40
N LEU A 564 -17.49 16.49 30.04
CA LEU A 564 -18.89 16.04 30.11
C LEU A 564 -19.38 15.73 31.55
N GLY A 565 -18.48 15.74 32.54
CA GLY A 565 -18.83 15.49 33.94
C GLY A 565 -18.99 14.01 34.30
N ASN A 566 -18.37 13.10 33.54
CA ASN A 566 -18.32 11.65 33.81
C ASN A 566 -16.96 11.24 34.40
N PRO A 567 -16.70 11.49 35.70
CA PRO A 567 -15.36 11.31 36.28
C PRO A 567 -14.93 9.84 36.37
N GLU A 568 -15.87 8.90 36.46
CA GLU A 568 -15.56 7.47 36.53
C GLU A 568 -14.96 6.94 35.22
N GLU A 569 -15.60 7.28 34.10
CA GLU A 569 -15.11 6.92 32.76
C GLU A 569 -13.80 7.65 32.45
N ALA A 570 -13.70 8.94 32.80
CA ALA A 570 -12.47 9.72 32.62
C ALA A 570 -11.29 9.08 33.36
N ALA A 571 -11.46 8.71 34.63
CA ALA A 571 -10.43 8.03 35.41
C ALA A 571 -10.05 6.65 34.82
N PHE A 572 -11.02 5.90 34.30
CA PHE A 572 -10.74 4.63 33.62
C PHE A 572 -9.85 4.83 32.38
N TYR A 573 -10.18 5.81 31.54
CA TYR A 573 -9.40 6.07 30.32
C TYR A 573 -8.03 6.68 30.62
N TYR A 574 -7.90 7.59 31.60
CA TYR A 574 -6.59 8.09 32.04
C TYR A 574 -5.71 7.00 32.62
N LYS A 575 -6.27 6.04 33.37
CA LYS A 575 -5.52 4.88 33.86
C LYS A 575 -5.02 4.01 32.70
N LYS A 576 -5.88 3.74 31.73
CA LYS A 576 -5.52 2.95 30.53
C LYS A 576 -4.46 3.67 29.67
N ASP A 577 -4.54 4.99 29.56
CA ASP A 577 -3.56 5.83 28.88
C ASP A 577 -2.19 5.74 29.58
N LEU A 578 -2.17 5.81 30.92
CA LEU A 578 -0.96 5.65 31.73
C LEU A 578 -0.31 4.26 31.56
N GLU A 579 -1.08 3.19 31.69
CA GLU A 579 -0.59 1.81 31.51
C GLU A 579 0.03 1.62 30.12
N ARG A 580 -0.55 2.26 29.10
CA ARG A 580 -0.01 2.25 27.75
C ARG A 580 1.29 3.02 27.64
N MET A 581 1.36 4.24 28.16
CA MET A 581 2.58 5.06 28.15
C MET A 581 3.74 4.36 28.88
N GLU A 582 3.45 3.72 30.02
CA GLU A 582 4.42 2.92 30.78
C GLU A 582 4.92 1.71 29.97
N SER A 583 4.05 1.05 29.21
CA SER A 583 4.45 -0.08 28.35
C SER A 583 5.31 0.34 27.14
N GLU A 584 5.21 1.61 26.72
CA GLU A 584 5.97 2.17 25.60
C GLU A 584 7.20 2.99 26.07
N GLU A 585 7.48 3.05 27.38
CA GLU A 585 8.55 3.86 28.01
C GLU A 585 8.60 5.32 27.53
N ARG A 586 7.43 5.90 27.18
CA ARG A 586 7.35 7.30 26.70
C ARG A 586 7.07 8.26 27.83
N GLU A 587 8.02 9.16 28.11
CA GLU A 587 7.80 10.29 29.00
C GLU A 587 7.15 11.46 28.25
N GLU A 588 5.82 11.48 28.19
CA GLU A 588 5.06 12.58 27.56
C GLU A 588 4.54 13.60 28.61
N PRO A 589 4.46 14.90 28.28
CA PRO A 589 3.81 15.89 29.14
C PRO A 589 2.35 15.53 29.50
N LYS A 590 1.68 14.77 28.62
CA LYS A 590 0.33 14.24 28.83
C LYS A 590 0.23 13.28 30.02
N MET A 591 1.34 12.62 30.38
CA MET A 591 1.41 11.74 31.54
C MET A 591 1.20 12.50 32.85
N VAL A 592 1.76 13.71 32.95
CA VAL A 592 1.61 14.56 34.14
C VAL A 592 0.15 14.96 34.32
N GLU A 593 -0.54 15.31 33.23
CA GLU A 593 -1.96 15.64 33.24
C GLU A 593 -2.82 14.45 33.70
N ALA A 594 -2.57 13.26 33.16
CA ALA A 594 -3.25 12.03 33.55
C ALA A 594 -3.04 11.69 35.04
N LEU A 595 -1.79 11.75 35.53
CA LEU A 595 -1.44 11.51 36.93
C LEU A 595 -2.13 12.52 37.86
N LEU A 596 -2.14 13.80 37.50
CA LEU A 596 -2.78 14.85 38.28
C LEU A 596 -4.30 14.64 38.38
N TYR A 597 -4.94 14.24 37.28
CA TYR A 597 -6.37 13.95 37.27
C TYR A 597 -6.72 12.76 38.16
N LEU A 598 -5.98 11.66 38.03
CA LEU A 598 -6.16 10.46 38.85
C LEU A 598 -5.96 10.76 40.34
N ALA A 599 -4.92 11.50 40.71
CA ALA A 599 -4.67 11.90 42.10
C ALA A 599 -5.84 12.70 42.70
N LYS A 600 -6.40 13.65 41.94
CA LYS A 600 -7.58 14.43 42.36
C LYS A 600 -8.83 13.56 42.47
N TYR A 601 -9.03 12.64 41.52
CA TYR A 601 -10.18 11.73 41.49
C TYR A 601 -10.18 10.75 42.67
N TYR A 602 -9.06 10.06 42.94
CA TYR A 602 -8.96 9.12 44.06
C TYR A 602 -9.04 9.82 45.42
N ARG A 603 -8.51 11.05 45.52
CA ARG A 603 -8.72 11.90 46.70
C ARG A 603 -10.21 12.20 46.92
N ALA A 604 -10.94 12.55 45.87
CA ALA A 604 -12.39 12.81 45.96
C ALA A 604 -13.18 11.56 46.39
N GLN A 605 -12.76 10.37 45.93
CA GLN A 605 -13.34 9.08 46.36
C GLN A 605 -12.88 8.58 47.74
N LYS A 606 -12.04 9.34 48.47
CA LYS A 606 -11.43 8.95 49.76
C LYS A 606 -10.53 7.70 49.70
N LYS A 607 -10.05 7.32 48.51
CA LYS A 607 -9.06 6.25 48.31
C LYS A 607 -7.66 6.84 48.41
N PHE A 608 -7.23 7.12 49.64
CA PHE A 608 -6.00 7.88 49.89
C PHE A 608 -4.72 7.12 49.52
N GLU A 609 -4.73 5.78 49.63
CA GLU A 609 -3.57 4.94 49.28
C GLU A 609 -3.24 5.04 47.78
N ASP A 610 -4.24 4.83 46.91
CA ASP A 610 -4.09 4.97 45.46
C ASP A 610 -3.67 6.41 45.08
N ALA A 611 -4.27 7.41 45.73
CA ALA A 611 -3.93 8.82 45.50
C ALA A 611 -2.49 9.16 45.90
N GLU A 612 -1.97 8.56 46.97
CA GLU A 612 -0.59 8.74 47.42
C GLU A 612 0.40 8.19 46.38
N VAL A 613 0.13 7.02 45.79
CA VAL A 613 0.98 6.42 44.73
C VAL A 613 1.10 7.34 43.50
N TYR A 614 0.00 7.96 43.05
CA TYR A 614 0.06 8.90 41.93
C TYR A 614 0.74 10.22 42.33
N CYS A 615 0.54 10.70 43.57
CA CYS A 615 1.20 11.90 44.07
C CYS A 615 2.71 11.71 44.24
N THR A 616 3.18 10.54 44.68
CA THR A 616 4.62 10.26 44.81
C THR A 616 5.29 10.25 43.45
N ARG A 617 4.65 9.64 42.44
CA ARG A 617 5.14 9.68 41.05
C ARG A 617 5.18 11.11 40.49
N LEU A 618 4.21 11.96 40.84
CA LEU A 618 4.21 13.38 40.47
C LEU A 618 5.36 14.19 41.11
N LEU A 619 5.96 13.72 42.21
CA LEU A 619 7.06 14.43 42.87
C LEU A 619 8.39 14.32 42.11
N ASP A 620 8.50 13.29 41.26
CA ASP A 620 9.68 13.04 40.42
C ASP A 620 9.78 14.05 39.27
N TYR A 621 8.65 14.63 38.86
CA TYR A 621 8.59 15.66 37.83
C TYR A 621 8.86 17.07 38.39
N THR A 622 9.45 17.94 37.55
CA THR A 622 9.75 19.34 37.90
C THR A 622 8.69 20.28 37.31
N GLY A 623 8.01 21.07 38.15
CA GLY A 623 6.94 21.98 37.69
C GLY A 623 5.96 22.41 38.79
N PRO A 624 4.96 23.26 38.46
CA PRO A 624 3.87 23.62 39.37
C PRO A 624 3.06 22.40 39.84
N GLU A 625 3.06 21.32 39.07
CA GLU A 625 2.37 20.08 39.38
C GLU A 625 2.98 19.41 40.62
N ARG A 626 4.30 19.54 40.84
CA ARG A 626 4.97 19.07 42.05
C ARG A 626 4.48 19.80 43.30
N GLU A 627 4.25 21.10 43.21
CA GLU A 627 3.68 21.88 44.33
C GLU A 627 2.23 21.47 44.59
N THR A 628 1.45 21.22 43.54
CA THR A 628 0.10 20.67 43.69
C THR A 628 0.11 19.27 44.30
N ALA A 629 1.05 18.39 43.93
CA ALA A 629 1.19 17.07 44.53
C ALA A 629 1.55 17.17 46.02
N LYS A 630 2.47 18.07 46.39
CA LYS A 630 2.79 18.35 47.80
C LYS A 630 1.58 18.88 48.58
N SER A 631 0.77 19.76 47.99
CA SER A 631 -0.43 20.28 48.64
C SER A 631 -1.52 19.22 48.77
N LEU A 632 -1.70 18.36 47.76
CA LEU A 632 -2.57 17.18 47.81
C LEU A 632 -2.13 16.24 48.94
N LEU A 633 -0.85 15.89 49.04
CA LEU A 633 -0.31 15.02 50.10
C LEU A 633 -0.51 15.61 51.50
N ARG A 634 -0.26 16.92 51.70
CA ARG A 634 -0.53 17.58 52.98
C ARG A 634 -2.02 17.54 53.31
N GLY A 635 -2.88 17.83 52.33
CA GLY A 635 -4.33 17.79 52.50
C GLY A 635 -4.87 16.40 52.84
N MET A 636 -4.27 15.33 52.30
CA MET A 636 -4.63 13.95 52.63
C MET A 636 -4.20 13.56 54.05
N ARG A 637 -2.97 13.94 54.47
CA ARG A 637 -2.50 13.71 55.85
C ARG A 637 -3.37 14.40 56.89
N SER A 638 -3.77 15.65 56.64
CA SER A 638 -4.69 16.38 57.52
C SER A 638 -6.09 15.77 57.58
N ALA A 639 -6.58 15.19 56.48
CA ALA A 639 -7.88 14.51 56.44
C ALA A 639 -7.85 13.14 57.14
N GLN A 640 -6.72 12.42 57.09
CA GLN A 640 -6.51 11.16 57.80
C GLN A 640 -6.35 11.37 59.31
N SER A 641 -5.69 12.46 59.75
CA SER A 641 -5.54 12.82 61.16
C SER A 641 -6.82 13.33 61.84
N GLY A 642 -7.91 13.51 61.09
CA GLY A 642 -9.20 14.02 61.57
C GLY A 642 -10.18 12.96 62.09
N PHE A 643 -9.80 11.67 62.14
CA PHE A 643 -10.58 10.64 62.83
C PHE A 643 -10.31 10.72 64.35
N PRO A 644 -11.34 10.71 65.23
CA PRO A 644 -11.10 10.69 66.67
C PRO A 644 -10.39 9.38 67.02
N SER A 645 -9.27 9.49 67.74
CA SER A 645 -8.60 8.38 68.40
C SER A 645 -9.62 7.58 69.21
N MET A 646 -9.70 6.27 68.97
CA MET A 646 -10.33 5.35 69.93
C MET A 646 -9.76 5.59 71.32
N ASP A 647 -10.65 5.64 72.29
CA ASP A 647 -10.38 5.78 73.71
C ASP A 647 -9.27 4.81 74.16
N VAL A 648 -8.16 5.38 74.63
CA VAL A 648 -7.19 4.67 75.45
C VAL A 648 -7.80 4.58 76.84
N GLU A 649 -8.38 3.41 77.15
CA GLU A 649 -8.81 3.08 78.51
C GLU A 649 -7.66 3.32 79.49
N HIS A 650 -7.83 4.34 80.33
CA HIS A 650 -7.06 4.55 81.54
C HIS A 650 -7.36 3.41 82.52
N PHE A 651 -6.36 2.58 82.81
CA PHE A 651 -6.33 1.81 84.05
C PHE A 651 -5.81 2.72 85.19
N PRO A 652 -6.56 2.94 86.28
CA PRO A 652 -6.05 3.60 87.48
C PRO A 652 -5.36 2.56 88.41
N PRO A 653 -4.62 3.03 89.43
CA PRO A 653 -3.37 2.44 89.89
C PRO A 653 -3.49 1.19 90.78
#